data_AF-A0AAJ8LB30-F1
#
_entry.id   AF-A0AAJ8LB30-F1
#
_cell.length_a   1.000
_cell.length_b   1.000
_cell.length_c   1.000
_cell.angle_alpha   90.00
_cell.angle_beta   90.00
_cell.angle_gamma   90.00
#
_symmetry.space_group_name_H-M   'P 1'
#
loop_
_entity.id
_entity.type
_entity.pdbx_description
1 polymer ?
#
loop_
_entity_poly.entity_id
_entity_poly.type
_entity_poly.pdbx_seq_one_letter_code
_entity_poly.pdbx_strand_id
1 'polypeptide(L)'
;MDIPFESFAKLVFHLGNPPKSTQTPSKTSKALSPIKIFQSWLNHLAKPFPPGTGKHLFRLLYPHEGSRRRYGLKEAKLALELGRIMGVEGLSKWDCVTWDNNDRGTGCLGKEIELAIRDRSTSSKKSTMTIRELDLLLDELATSSSFSQLSQNPSTVRAPQEILLTLYRESNLSPYGLCVLTQIILRDLRPLLNPLPKLPIRNPTTMLRLKSNTGPEQLTLRDAMICWDKRMWDFYTGGTGNIDVCADMIENLDKTNLEGIVMTGPKLGTNVKIPKCRKGRSISDALSEFTDPRYGPPAEEIWAETKYDGYRLQIHVTCSNGESSIKIYSKSTRDSTEDRLNTHSIILASLSLPVPSYLPIHHTLKQRLTDLPMQHNRKGISSIILEAEVCPYNESSREGGRAPGIEEFWWLGHAGVTTEPALINHFDAAFSKHSAKHLCLIFFDVLYLNGQSLIHRRYEDRRIILEQIVQPIQGFSHLAERTRISLDVNRQSALQSLEEAFRRSCQRREEGLVLKASGSTYTNMRWQWVKLKKDYIPNLGDCIDLVLLGAGWDIDRARDLRVDTSVFTTFYLGVLTNPHRTTFRKELPNFEILFKVSYGPDRTQLDNYNECLRYGKWGNKPFDKDDPFKRRLIGLSWTYSLQKGMTPPSVLFERPLCAEVMGAGFQKLPGSNYYEIRWPRLQKIYEPSERQWVDALSAQDLIKTAHQSLGYNIPTNSTYSPPSGEDSIRAMWRSHSTINLIDIPQLVSPTSPKSPKRVKSEPNIALLRDTSPSPFISHQTASNEFVNQAGRKLNDIMTNGIETSRQPIHPTSKSPEICTRNAEEALIPEIPNIPRPITPNNTIILGPPLPITPRKSPHRIIAPHISPVKRLISSIDWTNIDIRNQSTPNQVFSKRLKLNEIAKEKVKKNQIIKPLSLRSRLKLISRRIGLKS
;
A
#
# COMPACT_ATOMS: atom_id res chain seq x y z
N MET A 1 0.48 -38.86 -1.20
CA MET A 1 0.39 -38.05 -2.45
C MET A 1 0.21 -36.59 -2.05
N ASP A 2 0.78 -35.65 -2.81
CA ASP A 2 0.58 -34.22 -2.56
C ASP A 2 -0.78 -33.73 -3.08
N ILE A 3 -1.18 -32.50 -2.74
CA ILE A 3 -2.50 -31.95 -3.10
C ILE A 3 -2.50 -31.54 -4.58
N PRO A 4 -3.42 -32.03 -5.43
CA PRO A 4 -3.56 -31.55 -6.82
C PRO A 4 -4.00 -30.09 -6.86
N PHE A 5 -3.41 -29.28 -7.74
CA PHE A 5 -3.77 -27.87 -7.88
C PHE A 5 -5.22 -27.66 -8.34
N GLU A 6 -5.80 -28.59 -9.11
CA GLU A 6 -7.23 -28.61 -9.43
C GLU A 6 -8.12 -28.71 -8.17
N SER A 7 -7.66 -29.42 -7.12
CA SER A 7 -8.37 -29.46 -5.83
C SER A 7 -8.31 -28.11 -5.10
N PHE A 8 -7.16 -27.44 -5.17
CA PHE A 8 -7.00 -26.09 -4.65
C PHE A 8 -7.84 -25.06 -5.44
N ALA A 9 -7.91 -25.16 -6.77
CA ALA A 9 -8.77 -24.32 -7.59
C ALA A 9 -10.26 -24.50 -7.21
N LYS A 10 -10.72 -25.73 -6.99
CA LYS A 10 -12.07 -26.01 -6.45
C LYS A 10 -12.31 -25.36 -5.07
N LEU A 11 -11.31 -25.33 -4.18
CA LEU A 11 -11.41 -24.59 -2.92
C LEU A 11 -11.64 -23.08 -3.17
N VAL A 12 -10.84 -22.45 -4.03
CA VAL A 12 -10.99 -21.03 -4.39
C VAL A 12 -12.39 -20.76 -4.97
N PHE A 13 -12.88 -21.63 -5.85
CA PHE A 13 -14.24 -21.54 -6.39
C PHE A 13 -15.31 -21.56 -5.30
N HIS A 14 -15.25 -22.51 -4.37
CA HIS A 14 -16.23 -22.63 -3.29
C HIS A 14 -16.14 -21.51 -2.25
N LEU A 15 -14.95 -20.95 -2.00
CA LEU A 15 -14.81 -19.78 -1.14
C LEU A 15 -15.48 -18.54 -1.76
N GLY A 16 -15.35 -18.34 -3.07
CA GLY A 16 -16.06 -17.27 -3.80
C GLY A 16 -17.55 -17.55 -4.06
N ASN A 17 -17.95 -18.82 -4.10
CA ASN A 17 -19.30 -19.28 -4.41
C ASN A 17 -19.77 -20.28 -3.32
N PRO A 18 -20.01 -19.80 -2.08
CA PRO A 18 -20.24 -20.68 -0.94
C PRO A 18 -21.50 -21.53 -1.11
N PRO A 19 -21.42 -22.87 -0.96
CA PRO A 19 -22.58 -23.75 -1.09
C PRO A 19 -23.68 -23.40 -0.07
N LYS A 20 -24.91 -23.67 -0.43
CA LYS A 20 -26.09 -23.49 0.44
C LYS A 20 -26.33 -24.74 1.28
N SER A 21 -26.59 -24.57 2.58
CA SER A 21 -26.90 -25.72 3.45
C SER A 21 -28.30 -26.27 3.17
N THR A 22 -28.40 -27.58 3.01
CA THR A 22 -29.64 -28.32 2.69
C THR A 22 -30.45 -28.75 3.91
N GLN A 23 -30.00 -28.45 5.14
CA GLN A 23 -30.67 -28.91 6.36
C GLN A 23 -31.87 -28.04 6.75
N THR A 24 -33.04 -28.68 6.83
CA THR A 24 -34.39 -28.19 7.22
C THR A 24 -35.14 -27.34 6.16
N PRO A 25 -36.34 -27.77 5.69
CA PRO A 25 -37.13 -27.02 4.70
C PRO A 25 -37.73 -25.68 5.16
N SER A 26 -37.68 -25.37 6.46
CA SER A 26 -38.48 -24.29 7.07
C SER A 26 -37.69 -23.03 7.48
N LYS A 27 -36.39 -22.95 7.16
CA LYS A 27 -35.57 -21.74 7.41
C LYS A 27 -34.71 -21.42 6.20
N THR A 28 -34.57 -20.12 5.90
CA THR A 28 -33.82 -19.59 4.76
C THR A 28 -32.44 -20.24 4.65
N SER A 29 -32.21 -21.02 3.58
CA SER A 29 -30.97 -21.77 3.36
C SER A 29 -29.75 -20.84 3.37
N LYS A 30 -28.98 -20.89 4.47
CA LYS A 30 -27.79 -20.06 4.65
C LYS A 30 -26.60 -20.67 3.90
N ALA A 31 -25.80 -19.80 3.28
CA ALA A 31 -24.51 -20.18 2.73
C ALA A 31 -23.58 -20.73 3.83
N LEU A 32 -22.75 -21.73 3.49
CA LEU A 32 -21.71 -22.24 4.38
C LEU A 32 -20.66 -21.16 4.65
N SER A 33 -20.14 -21.12 5.88
CA SER A 33 -19.06 -20.19 6.21
C SER A 33 -17.73 -20.64 5.60
N PRO A 34 -16.81 -19.70 5.29
CA PRO A 34 -15.51 -20.03 4.70
C PRO A 34 -14.70 -21.04 5.52
N ILE A 35 -14.81 -20.95 6.85
CA ILE A 35 -14.22 -21.89 7.80
C ILE A 35 -14.71 -23.32 7.55
N LYS A 36 -16.03 -23.52 7.42
CA LYS A 36 -16.62 -24.84 7.15
C LYS A 36 -16.21 -25.38 5.77
N ILE A 37 -16.14 -24.50 4.76
CA ILE A 37 -15.72 -24.88 3.41
C ILE A 37 -14.26 -25.36 3.41
N PHE A 38 -13.37 -24.58 4.03
CA PHE A 38 -11.94 -24.93 4.13
C PHE A 38 -11.70 -26.19 4.98
N GLN A 39 -12.36 -26.29 6.13
CA GLN A 39 -12.22 -27.45 7.02
C GLN A 39 -12.81 -28.73 6.39
N SER A 40 -13.92 -28.62 5.66
CA SER A 40 -14.45 -29.71 4.84
C SER A 40 -13.46 -30.13 3.76
N TRP A 41 -12.89 -29.18 3.02
CA TRP A 41 -11.88 -29.46 1.99
C TRP A 41 -10.66 -30.19 2.58
N LEU A 42 -10.08 -29.68 3.68
CA LEU A 42 -8.95 -30.32 4.39
C LEU A 42 -9.25 -31.75 4.88
N ASN A 43 -10.51 -32.07 5.17
CA ASN A 43 -10.91 -33.41 5.63
C ASN A 43 -11.03 -34.43 4.49
N HIS A 44 -11.24 -33.99 3.24
CA HIS A 44 -11.32 -34.87 2.07
C HIS A 44 -9.95 -35.11 1.40
N LEU A 45 -8.88 -34.44 1.85
CA LEU A 45 -7.53 -34.66 1.34
C LEU A 45 -6.90 -35.89 1.99
N ALA A 46 -6.16 -36.67 1.19
CA ALA A 46 -5.39 -37.82 1.67
C ALA A 46 -4.30 -37.36 2.67
N LYS A 47 -4.19 -38.10 3.78
CA LYS A 47 -3.22 -37.86 4.86
C LYS A 47 -2.33 -39.12 5.04
N PRO A 48 -1.09 -39.00 5.56
CA PRO A 48 -0.42 -37.76 5.97
C PRO A 48 -0.06 -36.86 4.79
N PHE A 49 0.00 -35.55 5.04
CA PHE A 49 0.50 -34.59 4.05
C PHE A 49 2.01 -34.72 3.87
N PRO A 50 2.56 -34.52 2.66
CA PRO A 50 3.99 -34.39 2.45
C PRO A 50 4.61 -33.23 3.25
N PRO A 51 5.94 -33.26 3.51
CA PRO A 51 6.62 -32.15 4.15
C PRO A 51 6.45 -30.82 3.41
N GLY A 52 6.31 -29.71 4.12
CA GLY A 52 6.12 -28.37 3.57
C GLY A 52 4.76 -28.08 2.92
N THR A 53 3.83 -29.03 2.85
CA THR A 53 2.49 -28.80 2.24
C THR A 53 1.76 -27.59 2.86
N GLY A 54 1.97 -27.31 4.15
CA GLY A 54 1.43 -26.14 4.82
C GLY A 54 1.88 -24.82 4.19
N LYS A 55 3.20 -24.57 4.07
CA LYS A 55 3.72 -23.33 3.46
C LYS A 55 3.30 -23.20 1.99
N HIS A 56 3.31 -24.27 1.21
CA HIS A 56 2.81 -24.25 -0.19
C HIS A 56 1.34 -23.80 -0.23
N LEU A 57 0.48 -24.40 0.59
CA LEU A 57 -0.94 -24.05 0.66
C LEU A 57 -1.17 -22.58 1.04
N PHE A 58 -0.53 -22.08 2.11
CA PHE A 58 -0.74 -20.69 2.54
C PHE A 58 -0.19 -19.67 1.55
N ARG A 59 0.93 -19.95 0.86
CA ARG A 59 1.48 -19.09 -0.20
C ARG A 59 0.52 -18.94 -1.40
N LEU A 60 -0.14 -20.03 -1.80
CA LEU A 60 -1.12 -20.02 -2.88
C LEU A 60 -2.46 -19.39 -2.46
N LEU A 61 -2.89 -19.58 -1.20
CA LEU A 61 -4.16 -19.07 -0.68
C LEU A 61 -4.11 -17.58 -0.30
N TYR A 62 -2.94 -17.10 0.14
CA TYR A 62 -2.67 -15.71 0.49
C TYR A 62 -1.50 -15.13 -0.32
N PRO A 63 -1.57 -15.13 -1.66
CA PRO A 63 -0.44 -14.74 -2.49
C PRO A 63 -0.07 -13.27 -2.30
N HIS A 64 -0.95 -12.42 -1.78
CA HIS A 64 -0.68 -11.02 -1.43
C HIS A 64 0.12 -10.83 -0.12
N GLU A 65 0.20 -11.85 0.74
CA GLU A 65 0.94 -11.77 2.01
C GLU A 65 2.46 -11.93 1.79
N GLY A 66 3.24 -11.24 2.63
CA GLY A 66 4.69 -11.31 2.63
C GLY A 66 5.41 -10.82 1.36
N SER A 67 6.73 -10.90 1.42
CA SER A 67 7.70 -10.42 0.44
C SER A 67 8.22 -11.51 -0.51
N ARG A 68 8.04 -12.81 -0.18
CA ARG A 68 8.74 -13.93 -0.83
C ARG A 68 8.73 -13.84 -2.36
N ARG A 69 7.54 -13.81 -2.97
CA ARG A 69 7.36 -13.81 -4.43
C ARG A 69 6.88 -12.45 -4.92
N ARG A 70 7.68 -11.70 -5.65
CA ARG A 70 7.18 -10.67 -6.58
C ARG A 70 7.61 -11.14 -7.98
N TYR A 71 6.74 -11.02 -8.97
CA TYR A 71 7.01 -11.56 -10.31
C TYR A 71 7.46 -10.50 -11.32
N GLY A 72 7.29 -9.20 -11.02
CA GLY A 72 7.54 -8.14 -11.99
C GLY A 72 6.59 -8.18 -13.21
N LEU A 73 5.50 -8.95 -13.11
CA LEU A 73 4.46 -9.12 -14.11
C LEU A 73 3.19 -8.45 -13.57
N LYS A 74 2.81 -7.32 -14.18
CA LYS A 74 1.48 -6.72 -14.04
C LYS A 74 0.58 -7.22 -15.16
N GLU A 75 -0.73 -7.01 -15.01
CA GLU A 75 -1.78 -7.48 -15.91
C GLU A 75 -1.47 -7.22 -17.39
N ALA A 76 -1.13 -5.99 -17.78
CA ALA A 76 -0.80 -5.67 -19.18
C ALA A 76 0.40 -6.45 -19.73
N LYS A 77 1.47 -6.62 -18.93
CA LYS A 77 2.67 -7.39 -19.33
C LYS A 77 2.38 -8.89 -19.37
N LEU A 78 1.62 -9.39 -18.40
CA LEU A 78 1.22 -10.80 -18.33
C LEU A 78 0.22 -11.15 -19.45
N ALA A 79 -0.70 -10.26 -19.79
CA ALA A 79 -1.66 -10.43 -20.89
C ALA A 79 -0.95 -10.54 -22.25
N LEU A 80 0.04 -9.68 -22.51
CA LEU A 80 0.87 -9.76 -23.71
C LEU A 80 1.64 -11.08 -23.79
N GLU A 81 2.31 -11.44 -22.69
CA GLU A 81 3.14 -12.66 -22.62
C GLU A 81 2.28 -13.93 -22.76
N LEU A 82 1.13 -13.99 -22.09
CA LEU A 82 0.21 -15.12 -22.19
C LEU A 82 -0.55 -15.15 -23.52
N GLY A 83 -0.84 -14.01 -24.15
CA GLY A 83 -1.42 -13.98 -25.49
C GLY A 83 -0.49 -14.65 -26.50
N ARG A 84 0.81 -14.33 -26.43
CA ARG A 84 1.89 -14.97 -27.20
C ARG A 84 2.04 -16.46 -26.85
N ILE A 85 2.15 -16.80 -25.56
CA ILE A 85 2.35 -18.19 -25.11
C ILE A 85 1.15 -19.07 -25.42
N MET A 86 -0.08 -18.55 -25.42
CA MET A 86 -1.29 -19.35 -25.59
C MET A 86 -1.85 -19.29 -27.03
N GLY A 87 -1.40 -18.36 -27.87
CA GLY A 87 -1.96 -18.13 -29.21
C GLY A 87 -3.37 -17.53 -29.12
N VAL A 88 -3.56 -16.56 -28.22
CA VAL A 88 -4.84 -15.95 -27.89
C VAL A 88 -4.75 -14.44 -28.05
N GLU A 89 -5.63 -13.87 -28.86
CA GLU A 89 -5.75 -12.43 -29.06
C GLU A 89 -6.72 -11.79 -28.04
N GLY A 90 -6.71 -10.46 -27.94
CA GLY A 90 -7.68 -9.70 -27.13
C GLY A 90 -7.41 -9.65 -25.61
N LEU A 91 -6.51 -10.47 -25.05
CA LEU A 91 -6.19 -10.43 -23.60
C LEU A 91 -5.71 -9.05 -23.10
N SER A 92 -5.14 -8.23 -23.98
CA SER A 92 -4.75 -6.84 -23.68
C SER A 92 -5.93 -5.92 -23.35
N LYS A 93 -7.17 -6.27 -23.77
CA LYS A 93 -8.41 -5.50 -23.50
C LYS A 93 -9.06 -5.84 -22.15
N TRP A 94 -8.41 -6.59 -21.26
CA TRP A 94 -8.96 -7.03 -19.97
C TRP A 94 -9.47 -5.87 -19.07
N ASP A 95 -8.93 -4.65 -19.23
CA ASP A 95 -9.32 -3.41 -18.53
C ASP A 95 -10.18 -2.45 -19.38
N CYS A 96 -10.59 -2.87 -20.58
CA CYS A 96 -11.32 -2.01 -21.51
C CYS A 96 -12.67 -1.55 -20.95
N VAL A 97 -12.82 -0.23 -20.80
CA VAL A 97 -14.01 0.46 -20.34
C VAL A 97 -14.83 0.88 -21.57
N THR A 98 -15.97 0.24 -21.78
CA THR A 98 -16.97 0.67 -22.78
C THR A 98 -18.39 0.37 -22.30
N TRP A 99 -19.37 1.07 -22.86
CA TRP A 99 -20.79 0.79 -22.66
C TRP A 99 -21.40 -0.08 -23.78
N ASP A 100 -20.63 -0.43 -24.81
CA ASP A 100 -21.06 -1.40 -25.82
C ASP A 100 -20.84 -2.83 -25.33
N ASN A 101 -21.70 -3.78 -25.71
CA ASN A 101 -21.66 -5.12 -25.10
C ASN A 101 -20.55 -6.03 -25.63
N ASN A 102 -19.96 -5.74 -26.79
CA ASN A 102 -19.14 -6.69 -27.55
C ASN A 102 -17.61 -6.60 -27.30
N ASP A 103 -17.11 -5.54 -26.64
CA ASP A 103 -15.65 -5.28 -26.55
C ASP A 103 -15.19 -4.81 -25.14
N ARG A 104 -15.93 -5.20 -24.10
CA ARG A 104 -15.60 -4.89 -22.69
C ARG A 104 -14.66 -5.93 -22.10
N GLY A 105 -13.64 -5.49 -21.39
CA GLY A 105 -12.88 -6.35 -20.50
C GLY A 105 -13.72 -6.78 -19.30
N THR A 106 -13.47 -7.96 -18.74
CA THR A 106 -14.05 -8.43 -17.48
C THR A 106 -13.48 -7.73 -16.24
N GLY A 107 -12.41 -6.93 -16.41
CA GLY A 107 -11.62 -6.37 -15.32
C GLY A 107 -10.84 -7.44 -14.56
N CYS A 108 -10.61 -8.62 -15.13
CA CYS A 108 -10.02 -9.78 -14.47
C CYS A 108 -9.26 -10.66 -15.49
N LEU A 109 -7.94 -10.47 -15.63
CA LEU A 109 -7.16 -11.18 -16.67
C LEU A 109 -7.28 -12.72 -16.60
N GLY A 110 -7.29 -13.31 -15.40
CA GLY A 110 -7.54 -14.75 -15.27
C GLY A 110 -8.90 -15.19 -15.83
N LYS A 111 -9.91 -14.32 -15.81
CA LYS A 111 -11.23 -14.60 -16.38
C LYS A 111 -11.25 -14.45 -17.90
N GLU A 112 -10.48 -13.52 -18.48
CA GLU A 112 -10.25 -13.48 -19.93
C GLU A 112 -9.66 -14.80 -20.42
N ILE A 113 -8.63 -15.28 -19.72
CA ILE A 113 -7.96 -16.55 -20.05
C ILE A 113 -8.94 -17.72 -19.96
N GLU A 114 -9.73 -17.80 -18.88
CA GLU A 114 -10.77 -18.83 -18.74
C GLU A 114 -11.76 -18.82 -19.91
N LEU A 115 -12.22 -17.64 -20.34
CA LEU A 115 -13.17 -17.48 -21.44
C LEU A 115 -12.53 -17.85 -22.79
N ALA A 116 -11.33 -17.34 -23.08
CA ALA A 116 -10.70 -17.45 -24.40
C ALA A 116 -10.22 -18.88 -24.74
N ILE A 117 -10.01 -19.73 -23.74
CA ILE A 117 -9.62 -21.14 -23.93
C ILE A 117 -10.73 -22.15 -23.63
N ARG A 118 -11.90 -21.67 -23.17
CA ARG A 118 -13.01 -22.53 -22.75
C ARG A 118 -13.39 -23.56 -23.80
N ASP A 119 -13.48 -23.10 -25.05
CA ASP A 119 -13.93 -23.88 -26.19
C ASP A 119 -12.75 -24.50 -26.97
N ARG A 120 -11.50 -24.24 -26.53
CA ARG A 120 -10.27 -24.82 -27.10
C ARG A 120 -9.84 -26.12 -26.42
N SER A 121 -10.53 -26.56 -25.37
CA SER A 121 -10.12 -27.70 -24.54
C SER A 121 -10.59 -29.04 -25.14
N THR A 122 -9.76 -29.62 -26.02
CA THR A 122 -10.00 -30.94 -26.66
C THR A 122 -9.25 -32.10 -26.00
N SER A 123 -8.41 -31.83 -24.99
CA SER A 123 -7.61 -32.85 -24.30
C SER A 123 -8.44 -33.62 -23.27
N SER A 124 -8.45 -34.95 -23.36
CA SER A 124 -9.02 -35.84 -22.33
C SER A 124 -8.10 -36.02 -21.11
N LYS A 125 -6.84 -35.58 -21.19
CA LYS A 125 -5.86 -35.70 -20.09
C LYS A 125 -6.10 -34.62 -19.04
N LYS A 126 -6.44 -35.04 -17.83
CA LYS A 126 -6.55 -34.16 -16.65
C LYS A 126 -5.15 -33.80 -16.14
N SER A 127 -4.97 -32.58 -15.64
CA SER A 127 -3.73 -32.18 -14.97
C SER A 127 -3.40 -33.08 -13.78
N THR A 128 -2.11 -33.44 -13.66
CA THR A 128 -1.52 -34.06 -12.46
C THR A 128 -0.77 -33.06 -11.58
N MET A 129 -0.68 -31.79 -11.99
CA MET A 129 0.10 -30.74 -11.32
C MET A 129 -0.32 -30.59 -9.85
N THR A 130 0.62 -30.79 -8.95
CA THR A 130 0.43 -30.61 -7.50
C THR A 130 0.69 -29.17 -7.07
N ILE A 131 0.20 -28.80 -5.88
CA ILE A 131 0.51 -27.48 -5.31
C ILE A 131 2.00 -27.29 -5.07
N ARG A 132 2.77 -28.36 -4.81
CA ARG A 132 4.22 -28.32 -4.57
C ARG A 132 5.00 -28.03 -5.86
N GLU A 133 4.71 -28.75 -6.93
CA GLU A 133 5.35 -28.52 -8.24
C GLU A 133 5.06 -27.09 -8.72
N LEU A 134 3.82 -26.64 -8.54
CA LEU A 134 3.44 -25.25 -8.80
C LEU A 134 4.21 -24.26 -7.90
N ASP A 135 4.32 -24.53 -6.59
CA ASP A 135 5.01 -23.66 -5.64
C ASP A 135 6.49 -23.46 -6.02
N LEU A 136 7.15 -24.51 -6.52
CA LEU A 136 8.53 -24.48 -7.00
C LEU A 136 8.67 -23.67 -8.31
N LEU A 137 7.81 -23.91 -9.31
CA LEU A 137 7.79 -23.13 -10.55
C LEU A 137 7.51 -21.64 -10.28
N LEU A 138 6.67 -21.33 -9.27
CA LEU A 138 6.36 -19.98 -8.86
C LEU A 138 7.46 -19.33 -8.01
N ASP A 139 8.25 -20.09 -7.25
CA ASP A 139 9.49 -19.58 -6.65
C ASP A 139 10.51 -19.25 -7.74
N GLU A 140 10.73 -20.15 -8.72
CA GLU A 140 11.65 -19.91 -9.84
C GLU A 140 11.24 -18.69 -10.66
N LEU A 141 9.97 -18.57 -11.08
CA LEU A 141 9.46 -17.40 -11.81
C LEU A 141 9.62 -16.09 -11.02
N ALA A 142 9.60 -16.15 -9.68
CA ALA A 142 9.75 -14.97 -8.85
C ALA A 142 11.21 -14.54 -8.63
N THR A 143 12.21 -15.37 -8.92
CA THR A 143 13.64 -14.97 -8.82
C THR A 143 14.00 -13.89 -9.85
N SER A 144 13.38 -13.89 -11.03
CA SER A 144 13.69 -12.96 -12.14
C SER A 144 13.16 -11.52 -11.92
N SER A 145 12.65 -11.21 -10.72
CA SER A 145 12.14 -9.90 -10.37
C SER A 145 12.93 -9.29 -9.23
N SER A 146 13.59 -8.16 -9.48
CA SER A 146 14.35 -7.38 -8.49
C SER A 146 13.54 -6.90 -7.26
N PHE A 147 12.22 -7.04 -7.28
CA PHE A 147 11.32 -6.74 -6.16
C PHE A 147 11.06 -7.95 -5.24
N SER A 148 11.49 -9.13 -5.65
CA SER A 148 11.27 -10.40 -4.98
C SER A 148 12.29 -10.62 -3.86
N GLN A 149 11.92 -11.35 -2.81
CA GLN A 149 12.89 -11.80 -1.81
C GLN A 149 13.86 -12.83 -2.42
N LEU A 150 13.40 -13.59 -3.41
CA LEU A 150 14.14 -14.67 -4.06
C LEU A 150 15.18 -14.18 -5.08
N SER A 151 15.15 -12.90 -5.48
CA SER A 151 16.15 -12.35 -6.40
C SER A 151 17.48 -12.00 -5.73
N GLN A 152 17.55 -12.01 -4.39
CA GLN A 152 18.79 -11.75 -3.64
C GLN A 152 19.71 -12.98 -3.61
N ASN A 153 19.14 -14.18 -3.74
CA ASN A 153 19.89 -15.44 -3.89
C ASN A 153 19.25 -16.22 -5.05
N PRO A 154 19.44 -15.77 -6.31
CA PRO A 154 18.75 -16.34 -7.45
C PRO A 154 19.25 -17.77 -7.72
N SER A 155 18.35 -18.74 -7.59
CA SER A 155 18.60 -20.17 -7.86
C SER A 155 18.20 -20.59 -9.28
N THR A 156 18.18 -19.66 -10.23
CA THR A 156 17.59 -19.83 -11.57
C THR A 156 18.30 -20.86 -12.44
N VAL A 157 17.50 -21.69 -13.10
CA VAL A 157 17.96 -22.62 -14.14
C VAL A 157 17.25 -22.36 -15.48
N ARG A 158 16.02 -21.86 -15.47
CA ARG A 158 15.19 -21.59 -16.67
C ARG A 158 14.79 -20.13 -16.86
N ALA A 159 14.44 -19.78 -18.08
CA ALA A 159 13.92 -18.45 -18.42
C ALA A 159 12.44 -18.27 -17.98
N PRO A 160 12.00 -17.06 -17.60
CA PRO A 160 10.60 -16.81 -17.20
C PRO A 160 9.55 -17.26 -18.22
N GLN A 161 9.87 -17.16 -19.52
CA GLN A 161 8.99 -17.57 -20.62
C GLN A 161 8.82 -19.09 -20.69
N GLU A 162 9.86 -19.88 -20.38
CA GLU A 162 9.81 -21.34 -20.35
C GLU A 162 8.97 -21.82 -19.17
N ILE A 163 9.12 -21.16 -18.02
CA ILE A 163 8.32 -21.44 -16.82
C ILE A 163 6.84 -21.12 -17.09
N LEU A 164 6.54 -19.97 -17.71
CA LEU A 164 5.17 -19.64 -18.12
C LEU A 164 4.60 -20.60 -19.18
N LEU A 165 5.42 -21.09 -20.11
CA LEU A 165 5.00 -22.11 -21.08
C LEU A 165 4.67 -23.45 -20.39
N THR A 166 5.53 -23.90 -19.47
CA THR A 166 5.29 -25.08 -18.62
C THR A 166 3.95 -24.94 -17.89
N LEU A 167 3.74 -23.77 -17.28
CA LEU A 167 2.58 -23.45 -16.45
C LEU A 167 1.25 -23.36 -17.24
N TYR A 168 1.25 -22.81 -18.46
CA TYR A 168 0.03 -22.50 -19.22
C TYR A 168 -0.25 -23.43 -20.42
N ARG A 169 0.76 -24.13 -20.97
CA ARG A 169 0.57 -25.11 -22.05
C ARG A 169 0.75 -26.55 -21.60
N GLU A 170 1.79 -26.85 -20.82
CA GLU A 170 2.17 -28.25 -20.53
C GLU A 170 1.45 -28.82 -19.30
N SER A 171 1.03 -27.96 -18.37
CA SER A 171 0.37 -28.34 -17.12
C SER A 171 -0.97 -29.07 -17.28
N ASN A 172 -1.61 -28.99 -18.46
CA ASN A 172 -2.97 -29.50 -18.73
C ASN A 172 -4.04 -29.05 -17.72
N LEU A 173 -3.84 -27.87 -17.10
CA LEU A 173 -4.81 -27.29 -16.16
C LEU A 173 -6.11 -26.90 -16.85
N SER A 174 -7.21 -27.06 -16.11
CA SER A 174 -8.55 -26.65 -16.54
C SER A 174 -8.60 -25.13 -16.77
N PRO A 175 -9.54 -24.61 -17.59
CA PRO A 175 -9.68 -23.16 -17.80
C PRO A 175 -9.81 -22.37 -16.51
N TYR A 176 -10.48 -22.94 -15.50
CA TYR A 176 -10.59 -22.33 -14.17
C TYR A 176 -9.32 -22.51 -13.31
N GLY A 177 -8.60 -23.63 -13.45
CA GLY A 177 -7.27 -23.79 -12.86
C GLY A 177 -6.30 -22.70 -13.35
N LEU A 178 -6.28 -22.44 -14.66
CA LEU A 178 -5.49 -21.35 -15.25
C LEU A 178 -5.97 -19.96 -14.77
N CYS A 179 -7.28 -19.74 -14.65
CA CYS A 179 -7.84 -18.52 -14.04
C CYS A 179 -7.27 -18.24 -12.64
N VAL A 180 -7.26 -19.25 -11.78
CA VAL A 180 -6.74 -19.17 -10.40
C VAL A 180 -5.21 -18.96 -10.41
N LEU A 181 -4.49 -19.65 -11.30
CA LEU A 181 -3.04 -19.49 -11.47
C LEU A 181 -2.65 -18.07 -11.88
N THR A 182 -3.34 -17.48 -12.87
CA THR A 182 -3.09 -16.09 -13.27
C THR A 182 -3.25 -15.14 -12.09
N GLN A 183 -4.28 -15.34 -11.26
CA GLN A 183 -4.50 -14.49 -10.09
C GLN A 183 -3.54 -14.74 -8.93
N ILE A 184 -2.92 -15.92 -8.83
CA ILE A 184 -1.77 -16.15 -7.93
C ILE A 184 -0.54 -15.38 -8.42
N ILE A 185 -0.24 -15.40 -9.73
CA ILE A 185 0.90 -14.66 -10.32
C ILE A 185 0.70 -13.14 -10.19
N LEU A 186 -0.52 -12.64 -10.41
CA LEU A 186 -0.87 -11.24 -10.17
C LEU A 186 -0.96 -10.88 -8.68
N ARG A 187 -0.90 -11.88 -7.79
CA ARG A 187 -1.08 -11.78 -6.33
C ARG A 187 -2.44 -11.21 -5.90
N ASP A 188 -3.49 -11.31 -6.74
CA ASP A 188 -4.83 -10.80 -6.45
C ASP A 188 -5.95 -11.85 -6.68
N LEU A 189 -6.28 -12.61 -5.64
CA LEU A 189 -7.45 -13.51 -5.64
C LEU A 189 -8.79 -12.82 -5.34
N ARG A 190 -8.84 -11.50 -5.04
CA ARG A 190 -10.10 -10.78 -4.74
C ARG A 190 -11.20 -10.96 -5.79
N PRO A 191 -10.96 -10.89 -7.13
CA PRO A 191 -12.03 -11.10 -8.11
C PRO A 191 -12.62 -12.52 -8.13
N LEU A 192 -11.89 -13.53 -7.63
CA LEU A 192 -12.37 -14.91 -7.56
C LEU A 192 -13.04 -15.21 -6.22
N LEU A 193 -12.52 -14.65 -5.13
CA LEU A 193 -13.04 -14.83 -3.76
C LEU A 193 -14.19 -13.89 -3.42
N ASN A 194 -14.33 -12.75 -4.10
CA ASN A 194 -15.47 -11.83 -4.01
C ASN A 194 -16.03 -11.55 -5.42
N PRO A 195 -16.59 -12.56 -6.11
CA PRO A 195 -17.04 -12.42 -7.47
C PRO A 195 -18.20 -11.42 -7.58
N LEU A 196 -18.29 -10.75 -8.73
CA LEU A 196 -19.39 -9.83 -9.03
C LEU A 196 -20.72 -10.59 -9.16
N PRO A 197 -21.86 -9.95 -8.79
CA PRO A 197 -23.17 -10.58 -8.96
C PRO A 197 -23.46 -10.82 -10.45
N LYS A 198 -24.13 -11.95 -10.76
CA LYS A 198 -24.62 -12.23 -12.11
C LYS A 198 -25.82 -11.33 -12.40
N LEU A 199 -25.61 -10.30 -13.21
CA LEU A 199 -26.65 -9.38 -13.66
C LEU A 199 -27.02 -9.66 -15.13
N PRO A 200 -28.30 -9.53 -15.52
CA PRO A 200 -28.72 -9.68 -16.91
C PRO A 200 -28.23 -8.53 -17.79
N ILE A 201 -28.08 -7.33 -17.23
CA ILE A 201 -27.57 -6.14 -17.90
C ILE A 201 -26.43 -5.56 -17.05
N ARG A 202 -25.26 -5.37 -17.66
CA ARG A 202 -24.10 -4.73 -17.02
C ARG A 202 -24.06 -3.24 -17.40
N ASN A 203 -24.49 -2.39 -16.48
CA ASN A 203 -24.39 -0.94 -16.63
C ASN A 203 -23.93 -0.31 -15.30
N PRO A 204 -23.27 0.87 -15.33
CA PRO A 204 -22.68 1.47 -14.14
C PRO A 204 -23.70 1.69 -13.02
N THR A 205 -24.89 2.17 -13.36
CA THR A 205 -25.99 2.44 -12.41
C THR A 205 -26.43 1.21 -11.63
N THR A 206 -26.63 0.07 -12.29
CA THR A 206 -26.97 -1.19 -11.61
C THR A 206 -25.82 -1.65 -10.72
N MET A 207 -24.58 -1.56 -11.19
CA MET A 207 -23.39 -1.95 -10.42
C MET A 207 -23.19 -1.09 -9.18
N LEU A 208 -23.44 0.22 -9.26
CA LEU A 208 -23.25 1.19 -8.17
C LEU A 208 -24.40 1.19 -7.15
N ARG A 209 -25.65 0.99 -7.59
CA ARG A 209 -26.82 0.91 -6.69
C ARG A 209 -26.90 -0.40 -5.89
N LEU A 210 -26.23 -1.47 -6.33
CA LEU A 210 -26.04 -2.67 -5.52
C LEU A 210 -25.16 -2.37 -4.30
N LYS A 211 -25.49 -2.96 -3.14
CA LYS A 211 -24.67 -2.80 -1.93
C LYS A 211 -23.35 -3.58 -2.06
N SER A 212 -22.23 -2.88 -1.95
CA SER A 212 -20.88 -3.48 -2.06
C SER A 212 -20.63 -4.60 -1.04
N ASN A 213 -21.25 -4.53 0.14
CA ASN A 213 -21.13 -5.52 1.22
C ASN A 213 -21.94 -6.82 1.02
N THR A 214 -22.50 -7.07 -0.16
CA THR A 214 -23.26 -8.31 -0.49
C THR A 214 -22.37 -9.44 -1.06
N GLY A 215 -21.05 -9.33 -0.93
CA GLY A 215 -20.11 -10.39 -1.27
C GLY A 215 -20.14 -11.56 -0.27
N PRO A 216 -19.56 -12.73 -0.63
CA PRO A 216 -19.36 -13.82 0.31
C PRO A 216 -18.40 -13.43 1.45
N GLU A 217 -18.60 -14.04 2.62
CA GLU A 217 -17.62 -13.97 3.71
C GLU A 217 -16.25 -14.48 3.24
N GLN A 218 -15.15 -13.91 3.75
CA GLN A 218 -13.79 -14.24 3.32
C GLN A 218 -13.08 -15.10 4.36
N LEU A 219 -12.30 -16.10 3.93
CA LEU A 219 -11.47 -16.91 4.84
C LEU A 219 -10.25 -16.11 5.30
N THR A 220 -10.25 -15.64 6.55
CA THR A 220 -9.13 -14.86 7.08
C THR A 220 -7.88 -15.75 7.30
N LEU A 221 -6.68 -15.18 7.14
CA LEU A 221 -5.41 -15.88 7.41
C LEU A 221 -5.40 -16.52 8.80
N ARG A 222 -5.98 -15.83 9.80
CA ARG A 222 -6.14 -16.34 11.16
C ARG A 222 -6.94 -17.64 11.19
N ASP A 223 -8.10 -17.64 10.55
CA ASP A 223 -9.02 -18.78 10.66
C ASP A 223 -8.52 -19.96 9.82
N ALA A 224 -7.85 -19.70 8.69
CA ALA A 224 -7.13 -20.72 7.94
C ALA A 224 -5.96 -21.33 8.76
N MET A 225 -5.13 -20.50 9.40
CA MET A 225 -4.07 -20.97 10.32
C MET A 225 -4.66 -21.85 11.42
N ILE A 226 -5.72 -21.41 12.10
CA ILE A 226 -6.37 -22.16 13.19
C ILE A 226 -7.01 -23.48 12.71
N CYS A 227 -7.52 -23.52 11.48
CA CYS A 227 -8.03 -24.76 10.86
C CYS A 227 -6.91 -25.73 10.46
N TRP A 228 -5.72 -25.23 10.14
CA TRP A 228 -4.54 -26.03 9.82
C TRP A 228 -3.90 -26.59 11.10
N ASP A 229 -3.49 -25.72 12.02
CA ASP A 229 -3.11 -26.03 13.40
C ASP A 229 -3.32 -24.79 14.29
N LYS A 230 -4.04 -24.95 15.40
CA LYS A 230 -4.36 -23.85 16.34
C LYS A 230 -3.12 -23.05 16.75
N ARG A 231 -2.00 -23.74 17.00
CA ARG A 231 -0.73 -23.16 17.48
C ARG A 231 -0.05 -22.29 16.42
N MET A 232 -0.36 -22.47 15.13
CA MET A 232 0.23 -21.70 14.03
C MET A 232 -0.08 -20.20 14.14
N TRP A 233 -1.29 -19.86 14.59
CA TRP A 233 -1.67 -18.47 14.84
C TRP A 233 -0.97 -17.87 16.06
N ASP A 234 -0.72 -18.69 17.08
CA ASP A 234 -0.06 -18.27 18.31
C ASP A 234 1.43 -17.98 18.05
N PHE A 235 2.13 -18.78 17.25
CA PHE A 235 3.46 -18.43 16.71
C PHE A 235 3.43 -17.13 15.90
N TYR A 236 2.49 -17.02 14.96
CA TYR A 236 2.41 -15.87 14.05
C TYR A 236 2.15 -14.54 14.77
N THR A 237 1.35 -14.57 15.84
CA THR A 237 1.05 -13.38 16.69
C THR A 237 2.00 -13.20 17.88
N GLY A 238 2.64 -14.27 18.34
CA GLY A 238 3.64 -14.29 19.41
C GLY A 238 5.04 -13.84 19.01
N GLY A 239 5.19 -13.22 17.83
CA GLY A 239 6.41 -12.51 17.42
C GLY A 239 7.06 -13.00 16.14
N THR A 240 6.70 -14.19 15.62
CA THR A 240 7.34 -14.74 14.41
C THR A 240 6.92 -14.03 13.13
N GLY A 241 5.68 -13.57 13.01
CA GLY A 241 5.20 -12.68 11.93
C GLY A 241 5.34 -13.17 10.48
N ASN A 242 5.78 -14.42 10.27
CA ASN A 242 6.11 -15.00 8.98
C ASN A 242 5.42 -16.35 8.80
N ILE A 243 4.63 -16.50 7.73
CA ILE A 243 3.78 -17.68 7.49
C ILE A 243 4.61 -18.95 7.30
N ASP A 244 5.68 -18.88 6.50
CA ASP A 244 6.53 -20.02 6.18
C ASP A 244 7.20 -20.57 7.46
N VAL A 245 7.78 -19.67 8.26
CA VAL A 245 8.44 -20.05 9.53
C VAL A 245 7.44 -20.65 10.52
N CYS A 246 6.20 -20.14 10.58
CA CYS A 246 5.16 -20.73 11.43
C CYS A 246 4.73 -22.12 10.95
N ALA A 247 4.65 -22.35 9.63
CA ALA A 247 4.35 -23.67 9.08
C ALA A 247 5.47 -24.67 9.37
N ASP A 248 6.72 -24.27 9.13
CA ASP A 248 7.91 -25.09 9.41
C ASP A 248 8.04 -25.39 10.90
N MET A 249 7.75 -24.44 11.80
CA MET A 249 7.71 -24.70 13.24
C MET A 249 6.70 -25.79 13.61
N ILE A 250 5.45 -25.67 13.12
CA ILE A 250 4.36 -26.63 13.40
C ILE A 250 4.68 -28.03 12.90
N GLU A 251 5.31 -28.14 11.73
CA GLU A 251 5.68 -29.41 11.11
C GLU A 251 6.81 -30.13 11.86
N ASN A 252 7.75 -29.36 12.42
CA ASN A 252 8.87 -29.86 13.22
C ASN A 252 8.56 -30.00 14.73
N LEU A 253 7.35 -29.65 15.20
CA LEU A 253 6.96 -29.89 16.59
C LEU A 253 6.78 -31.40 16.83
N ASP A 254 7.54 -31.91 17.80
CA ASP A 254 7.44 -33.30 18.23
C ASP A 254 6.01 -33.62 18.70
N LYS A 255 5.37 -34.56 18.01
CA LYS A 255 3.95 -34.92 18.22
C LYS A 255 3.71 -35.63 19.56
N THR A 256 4.79 -36.03 20.24
CA THR A 256 4.74 -36.65 21.56
C THR A 256 4.48 -35.65 22.70
N ASN A 257 4.84 -34.37 22.52
CA ASN A 257 4.81 -33.36 23.60
C ASN A 257 3.65 -32.35 23.42
N LEU A 258 2.43 -32.88 23.35
CA LEU A 258 1.20 -32.14 23.03
C LEU A 258 0.77 -31.09 24.08
N GLU A 259 1.26 -31.19 25.31
CA GLU A 259 0.89 -30.32 26.44
C GLU A 259 1.98 -29.31 26.84
N GLY A 260 3.14 -29.34 26.19
CA GLY A 260 4.26 -28.43 26.49
C GLY A 260 3.90 -26.95 26.23
N ILE A 261 4.34 -26.07 27.14
CA ILE A 261 4.22 -24.61 26.93
C ILE A 261 5.13 -24.21 25.76
N VAL A 262 4.52 -24.02 24.60
CA VAL A 262 5.21 -23.53 23.39
C VAL A 262 5.73 -22.12 23.64
N MET A 263 7.05 -21.95 23.72
CA MET A 263 7.69 -20.65 23.87
C MET A 263 7.55 -19.82 22.58
N THR A 264 6.72 -18.79 22.64
CA THR A 264 6.54 -17.81 21.55
C THR A 264 7.39 -16.56 21.78
N GLY A 265 8.08 -16.10 20.73
CA GLY A 265 8.79 -14.83 20.76
C GLY A 265 9.27 -14.39 19.37
N PRO A 266 9.81 -13.16 19.25
CA PRO A 266 10.61 -12.74 18.10
C PRO A 266 11.78 -13.70 17.86
N LYS A 267 12.03 -14.03 16.59
CA LYS A 267 13.23 -14.77 16.17
C LYS A 267 14.15 -13.80 15.43
N LEU A 268 15.43 -13.77 15.82
CA LEU A 268 16.44 -12.96 15.14
C LEU A 268 16.55 -13.37 13.67
N GLY A 269 16.62 -12.39 12.77
CA GLY A 269 16.59 -12.64 11.33
C GLY A 269 15.26 -13.22 10.82
N THR A 270 14.16 -12.93 11.50
CA THR A 270 12.79 -13.16 11.02
C THR A 270 11.92 -11.95 11.37
N ASN A 271 11.14 -11.45 10.42
CA ASN A 271 10.39 -10.21 10.58
C ASN A 271 9.29 -10.32 11.67
N VAL A 272 9.35 -9.48 12.71
CA VAL A 272 8.26 -9.34 13.69
C VAL A 272 7.07 -8.66 13.02
N LYS A 273 5.86 -9.17 13.27
CA LYS A 273 4.62 -8.63 12.69
C LYS A 273 4.39 -7.18 13.12
N ILE A 274 4.33 -6.26 12.15
CA ILE A 274 4.07 -4.84 12.40
C ILE A 274 2.59 -4.65 12.82
N PRO A 275 2.30 -3.97 13.95
CA PRO A 275 0.93 -3.67 14.36
C PRO A 275 0.20 -2.76 13.38
N LYS A 276 -1.10 -2.99 13.16
CA LYS A 276 -1.94 -2.11 12.32
C LYS A 276 -2.41 -0.91 13.14
N CYS A 277 -2.19 0.31 12.64
CA CYS A 277 -2.73 1.51 13.27
C CYS A 277 -4.12 1.87 12.72
N ARG A 278 -5.08 2.15 13.62
CA ARG A 278 -6.37 2.78 13.31
C ARG A 278 -6.14 4.21 12.80
N LYS A 279 -7.01 4.71 11.92
CA LYS A 279 -7.04 6.11 11.46
C LYS A 279 -7.99 6.90 12.36
N GLY A 280 -7.50 7.91 13.08
CA GLY A 280 -8.34 8.84 13.83
C GLY A 280 -8.98 9.84 12.88
N ARG A 281 -10.31 10.00 12.93
CA ARG A 281 -11.08 10.89 12.04
C ARG A 281 -11.38 12.27 12.64
N SER A 282 -11.09 12.43 13.93
CA SER A 282 -11.07 13.68 14.69
C SER A 282 -10.24 13.44 15.94
N ILE A 283 -9.92 14.51 16.68
CA ILE A 283 -9.21 14.41 17.97
C ILE A 283 -10.02 13.56 18.98
N SER A 284 -11.35 13.75 19.02
CA SER A 284 -12.25 12.98 19.89
C SER A 284 -12.41 11.52 19.47
N ASP A 285 -12.45 11.26 18.15
CA ASP A 285 -12.45 9.90 17.60
C ASP A 285 -11.13 9.17 17.88
N ALA A 286 -10.00 9.86 17.78
CA ALA A 286 -8.69 9.29 18.09
C ALA A 286 -8.57 8.95 19.59
N LEU A 287 -9.04 9.83 20.47
CA LEU A 287 -9.06 9.59 21.91
C LEU A 287 -10.03 8.47 22.32
N SER A 288 -11.09 8.21 21.53
CA SER A 288 -12.10 7.18 21.85
C SER A 288 -11.50 5.79 22.00
N GLU A 289 -10.47 5.45 21.21
CA GLU A 289 -9.79 4.15 21.27
C GLU A 289 -9.32 3.80 22.69
N PHE A 290 -8.83 4.79 23.43
CA PHE A 290 -8.19 4.62 24.74
C PHE A 290 -9.13 4.86 25.93
N THR A 291 -10.29 5.47 25.68
CA THR A 291 -11.22 5.96 26.71
C THR A 291 -12.56 5.24 26.74
N ASP A 292 -12.88 4.44 25.71
CA ASP A 292 -14.16 3.74 25.60
C ASP A 292 -14.22 2.46 26.45
N PRO A 293 -15.15 2.35 27.42
CA PRO A 293 -15.24 1.21 28.32
C PRO A 293 -15.73 -0.08 27.64
N ARG A 294 -16.19 -0.05 26.38
CA ARG A 294 -16.68 -1.22 25.63
C ARG A 294 -15.64 -2.34 25.51
N TYR A 295 -14.34 -2.01 25.66
CA TYR A 295 -13.22 -2.94 25.52
C TYR A 295 -12.43 -3.11 26.85
N GLY A 296 -13.09 -2.85 27.98
CA GLY A 296 -12.54 -2.95 29.35
C GLY A 296 -12.18 -1.58 29.95
N PRO A 297 -11.43 -1.51 31.07
CA PRO A 297 -11.10 -0.23 31.71
C PRO A 297 -10.30 0.71 30.78
N PRO A 298 -10.54 2.03 30.79
CA PRO A 298 -9.74 3.01 30.03
C PRO A 298 -8.23 2.87 30.25
N ALA A 299 -7.43 3.42 29.34
CA ALA A 299 -6.03 3.68 29.63
C ALA A 299 -5.92 4.88 30.58
N GLU A 300 -4.96 4.84 31.49
CA GLU A 300 -4.58 5.95 32.39
C GLU A 300 -3.84 7.06 31.61
N GLU A 301 -3.04 6.65 30.62
CA GLU A 301 -2.11 7.52 29.91
C GLU A 301 -1.93 7.06 28.45
N ILE A 302 -1.80 8.04 27.56
CA ILE A 302 -1.33 7.83 26.18
C ILE A 302 -0.16 8.76 25.86
N TRP A 303 0.68 8.30 24.95
CA TRP A 303 1.76 9.09 24.34
C TRP A 303 1.36 9.49 22.93
N ALA A 304 1.44 10.79 22.66
CA ALA A 304 1.36 11.37 21.32
C ALA A 304 2.78 11.47 20.76
N GLU A 305 3.19 10.46 19.98
CA GLU A 305 4.50 10.38 19.33
C GLU A 305 4.45 11.07 17.96
N THR A 306 5.45 11.86 17.59
CA THR A 306 5.53 12.49 16.26
C THR A 306 5.57 11.41 15.17
N LYS A 307 4.73 11.57 14.14
CA LYS A 307 4.77 10.71 12.96
C LYS A 307 5.74 11.30 11.93
N TYR A 308 6.90 10.67 11.82
CA TYR A 308 7.90 10.95 10.79
C TYR A 308 7.50 10.34 9.44
N ASP A 309 7.96 10.95 8.35
CA ASP A 309 7.60 10.64 6.96
C ASP A 309 8.82 10.06 6.21
N GLY A 310 9.04 8.75 6.37
CA GLY A 310 10.23 8.09 5.85
C GLY A 310 9.96 6.66 5.39
N TYR A 311 10.99 5.81 5.49
CA TYR A 311 10.81 4.36 5.42
C TYR A 311 10.99 3.73 6.79
N ARG A 312 9.98 2.98 7.23
CA ARG A 312 10.10 2.13 8.42
C ARG A 312 11.15 1.03 8.22
N LEU A 313 12.05 0.92 9.19
CA LEU A 313 13.06 -0.11 9.34
C LEU A 313 12.81 -0.90 10.62
N GLN A 314 12.66 -2.22 10.50
CA GLN A 314 12.78 -3.12 11.64
C GLN A 314 14.18 -3.72 11.61
N ILE A 315 15.01 -3.36 12.59
CA ILE A 315 16.45 -3.56 12.60
C ILE A 315 16.79 -4.65 13.60
N HIS A 316 17.38 -5.74 13.12
CA HIS A 316 17.92 -6.84 13.92
C HIS A 316 19.44 -6.67 13.96
N VAL A 317 20.05 -6.65 15.14
CA VAL A 317 21.51 -6.64 15.29
C VAL A 317 21.92 -7.81 16.17
N THR A 318 22.99 -8.50 15.79
CA THR A 318 23.62 -9.57 16.59
C THR A 318 25.12 -9.34 16.66
N CYS A 319 25.68 -9.41 17.86
CA CYS A 319 27.09 -9.19 18.14
C CYS A 319 27.72 -10.51 18.61
N SER A 320 28.75 -10.99 17.91
CA SER A 320 29.43 -12.26 18.18
C SER A 320 30.93 -12.08 18.01
N ASN A 321 31.71 -12.43 19.02
CA ASN A 321 33.19 -12.33 19.02
C ASN A 321 33.75 -10.94 18.63
N GLY A 322 32.99 -9.87 18.85
CA GLY A 322 33.36 -8.49 18.49
C GLY A 322 32.84 -8.02 17.12
N GLU A 323 32.39 -8.94 16.26
CA GLU A 323 31.74 -8.61 14.99
C GLU A 323 30.23 -8.38 15.18
N SER A 324 29.67 -7.44 14.42
CA SER A 324 28.23 -7.14 14.42
C SER A 324 27.64 -7.46 13.05
N SER A 325 26.58 -8.27 13.04
CA SER A 325 25.75 -8.53 11.86
C SER A 325 24.41 -7.81 12.00
N ILE A 326 23.91 -7.25 10.90
CA ILE A 326 22.66 -6.50 10.82
C ILE A 326 21.73 -7.19 9.83
N LYS A 327 20.44 -7.28 10.16
CA LYS A 327 19.36 -7.52 9.20
C LYS A 327 18.28 -6.45 9.30
N ILE A 328 17.77 -5.97 8.17
CA ILE A 328 16.78 -4.90 8.13
C ILE A 328 15.55 -5.36 7.33
N TYR A 329 14.39 -5.39 7.98
CA TYR A 329 13.12 -5.63 7.30
C TYR A 329 12.38 -4.32 7.04
N SER A 330 11.98 -4.13 5.79
CA SER A 330 11.08 -3.04 5.39
C SER A 330 9.65 -3.25 5.90
N LYS A 331 8.84 -2.19 5.85
CA LYS A 331 7.37 -2.26 6.07
C LYS A 331 6.65 -3.37 5.27
N SER A 332 7.19 -3.76 4.11
CA SER A 332 6.64 -4.81 3.24
C SER A 332 7.13 -6.23 3.59
N THR A 333 7.81 -6.38 4.73
CA THR A 333 8.51 -7.58 5.21
C THR A 333 9.59 -8.12 4.26
N ARG A 334 10.04 -7.32 3.28
CA ARG A 334 11.22 -7.62 2.46
C ARG A 334 12.47 -7.38 3.29
N ASP A 335 13.42 -8.31 3.21
CA ASP A 335 14.80 -8.10 3.65
C ASP A 335 15.43 -7.02 2.76
N SER A 336 15.71 -5.88 3.37
CA SER A 336 16.27 -4.68 2.77
C SER A 336 17.61 -4.35 3.43
N THR A 337 18.34 -5.37 3.91
CA THR A 337 19.66 -5.21 4.55
C THR A 337 20.64 -4.52 3.62
N GLU A 338 20.82 -5.07 2.40
CA GLU A 338 21.66 -4.49 1.35
C GLU A 338 21.11 -3.17 0.82
N ASP A 339 19.78 -3.11 0.58
CA ASP A 339 19.09 -1.89 0.14
C ASP A 339 19.35 -0.71 1.10
N ARG A 340 19.73 -0.96 2.36
CA ARG A 340 19.88 0.03 3.44
C ARG A 340 21.29 0.10 4.00
N LEU A 341 22.31 -0.37 3.27
CA LEU A 341 23.71 -0.40 3.70
C LEU A 341 24.20 0.93 4.33
N ASN A 342 23.82 2.07 3.74
CA ASN A 342 24.15 3.42 4.23
C ASN A 342 23.57 3.78 5.62
N THR A 343 22.69 2.95 6.19
CA THR A 343 22.19 3.10 7.56
C THR A 343 22.99 2.29 8.59
N HIS A 344 23.79 1.31 8.18
CA HIS A 344 24.43 0.34 9.09
C HIS A 344 25.42 1.02 10.04
N SER A 345 26.24 1.94 9.53
CA SER A 345 27.17 2.73 10.35
C SER A 345 26.43 3.62 11.37
N ILE A 346 25.29 4.20 10.98
CA ILE A 346 24.41 4.96 11.89
C ILE A 346 23.83 4.05 12.98
N ILE A 347 23.38 2.84 12.64
CA ILE A 347 22.81 1.87 13.59
C ILE A 347 23.83 1.50 14.66
N LEU A 348 25.03 1.07 14.25
CA LEU A 348 26.09 0.65 15.18
C LEU A 348 26.56 1.82 16.06
N ALA A 349 26.80 2.98 15.45
CA ALA A 349 27.14 4.21 16.17
C ALA A 349 26.08 4.60 17.22
N SER A 350 24.79 4.50 16.87
CA SER A 350 23.67 4.81 17.77
C SER A 350 23.49 3.79 18.90
N LEU A 351 24.11 2.62 18.81
CA LEU A 351 24.14 1.59 19.85
C LEU A 351 25.45 1.57 20.64
N SER A 352 26.36 2.52 20.38
CA SER A 352 27.72 2.54 20.93
C SER A 352 28.49 1.24 20.63
N LEU A 353 28.24 0.64 19.47
CA LEU A 353 28.93 -0.55 18.96
C LEU A 353 30.05 -0.14 17.99
N PRO A 354 31.14 -0.94 17.88
CA PRO A 354 32.18 -0.70 16.89
C PRO A 354 31.61 -0.65 15.47
N VAL A 355 32.02 0.33 14.67
CA VAL A 355 31.66 0.44 13.24
C VAL A 355 32.80 -0.19 12.41
N PRO A 356 32.59 -1.32 11.71
CA PRO A 356 33.60 -1.90 10.84
C PRO A 356 34.03 -0.96 9.72
N SER A 357 35.32 -1.02 9.36
CA SER A 357 35.94 -0.16 8.35
C SER A 357 35.40 -0.34 6.93
N TYR A 358 34.77 -1.48 6.64
CA TYR A 358 34.14 -1.77 5.35
C TYR A 358 32.77 -1.10 5.16
N LEU A 359 32.12 -0.62 6.23
CA LEU A 359 30.80 0.01 6.12
C LEU A 359 30.92 1.45 5.62
N PRO A 360 30.00 1.90 4.74
CA PRO A 360 29.94 3.31 4.35
C PRO A 360 29.60 4.18 5.57
N ILE A 361 30.43 5.20 5.82
CA ILE A 361 30.25 6.16 6.91
C ILE A 361 30.31 7.59 6.37
N HIS A 362 29.32 8.42 6.72
CA HIS A 362 29.31 9.82 6.33
C HIS A 362 30.42 10.59 7.05
N HIS A 363 31.09 11.52 6.35
CA HIS A 363 32.25 12.25 6.90
C HIS A 363 31.90 13.01 8.20
N THR A 364 30.73 13.67 8.23
CA THR A 364 30.24 14.39 9.42
C THR A 364 29.90 13.45 10.58
N LEU A 365 29.42 12.23 10.29
CA LEU A 365 29.21 11.21 11.34
C LEU A 365 30.56 10.78 11.92
N LYS A 366 31.55 10.52 11.06
CA LYS A 366 32.91 10.15 11.50
C LYS A 366 33.54 11.23 12.39
N GLN A 367 33.39 12.51 12.05
CA GLN A 367 33.82 13.65 12.88
C GLN A 367 33.07 13.70 14.21
N ARG A 368 31.73 13.64 14.19
CA ARG A 368 30.92 13.63 15.42
C ARG A 368 31.25 12.44 16.35
N LEU A 369 31.70 11.31 15.80
CA LEU A 369 32.16 10.16 16.59
C LEU A 369 33.57 10.33 17.19
N THR A 370 34.47 11.10 16.56
CA THR A 370 35.77 11.44 17.18
C THR A 370 35.66 12.49 18.27
N ASP A 371 34.66 13.38 18.15
CA ASP A 371 34.44 14.48 19.09
C ASP A 371 33.63 14.05 20.34
N LEU A 372 32.96 12.90 20.30
CA LEU A 372 32.33 12.32 21.47
C LEU A 372 33.42 11.88 22.47
N PRO A 373 33.29 12.21 23.77
CA PRO A 373 34.22 11.70 24.78
C PRO A 373 34.22 10.16 24.72
N MET A 374 35.35 9.53 25.06
CA MET A 374 35.51 8.07 25.15
C MET A 374 34.48 7.47 26.13
N GLN A 375 33.27 7.23 25.64
CA GLN A 375 32.20 6.60 26.38
C GLN A 375 32.60 5.14 26.54
N HIS A 376 32.51 4.63 27.78
CA HIS A 376 32.63 3.21 28.02
C HIS A 376 31.70 2.47 27.05
N ASN A 377 32.26 1.59 26.20
CA ASN A 377 31.48 0.63 25.41
C ASN A 377 30.36 0.10 26.32
N ARG A 378 29.09 0.24 25.90
CA ARG A 378 27.95 -0.31 26.63
C ARG A 378 28.01 -1.84 26.53
N LYS A 379 28.88 -2.43 27.36
CA LYS A 379 29.13 -3.87 27.48
C LYS A 379 27.80 -4.52 27.81
N GLY A 380 27.23 -5.28 26.87
CA GLY A 380 26.02 -6.04 27.15
C GLY A 380 25.14 -6.35 25.93
N ILE A 381 25.16 -5.56 24.85
CA ILE A 381 24.33 -5.88 23.67
C ILE A 381 24.95 -7.06 22.91
N SER A 382 24.34 -8.24 23.06
CA SER A 382 24.64 -9.45 22.26
C SER A 382 23.66 -9.61 21.11
N SER A 383 22.41 -9.20 21.29
CA SER A 383 21.39 -9.26 20.25
C SER A 383 20.21 -8.34 20.55
N ILE A 384 19.63 -7.71 19.53
CA ILE A 384 18.57 -6.71 19.70
C ILE A 384 17.67 -6.63 18.46
N ILE A 385 16.39 -6.31 18.66
CA ILE A 385 15.45 -5.93 17.59
C ILE A 385 14.86 -4.55 17.90
N LEU A 386 15.06 -3.60 17.00
CA LEU A 386 14.62 -2.20 17.07
C LEU A 386 13.61 -1.88 15.97
N GLU A 387 12.82 -0.83 16.18
CA GLU A 387 11.97 -0.22 15.16
C GLU A 387 12.31 1.27 15.03
N ALA A 388 12.57 1.71 13.80
CA ALA A 388 12.95 3.07 13.47
C ALA A 388 12.32 3.54 12.14
N GLU A 389 12.26 4.84 11.90
CA GLU A 389 11.96 5.44 10.60
C GLU A 389 13.26 6.04 10.04
N VAL A 390 13.62 5.76 8.78
CA VAL A 390 14.71 6.48 8.09
C VAL A 390 14.15 7.64 7.27
N CYS A 391 14.65 8.83 7.56
CA CYS A 391 14.27 10.10 6.92
C CYS A 391 15.49 10.73 6.23
N PRO A 392 15.29 11.56 5.19
CA PRO A 392 16.37 12.38 4.65
C PRO A 392 16.64 13.54 5.61
N TYR A 393 17.90 13.89 5.80
CA TYR A 393 18.35 15.03 6.58
C TYR A 393 19.30 15.88 5.74
N ASN A 394 19.27 17.19 5.93
CA ASN A 394 20.14 18.14 5.25
C ASN A 394 20.88 19.01 6.27
N GLU A 395 22.20 18.99 6.21
CA GLU A 395 23.12 19.78 7.06
C GLU A 395 23.22 21.26 6.61
N SER A 396 22.78 21.58 5.40
CA SER A 396 22.76 22.95 4.88
C SER A 396 21.34 23.54 4.90
N SER A 397 21.21 24.79 4.44
CA SER A 397 19.89 25.42 4.25
C SER A 397 19.02 24.56 3.33
N ARG A 398 17.87 24.14 3.86
CA ARG A 398 16.84 23.40 3.13
C ARG A 398 16.09 24.32 2.16
N GLU A 399 15.44 23.72 1.17
CA GLU A 399 14.64 24.48 0.18
C GLU A 399 13.66 25.44 0.85
N GLY A 400 13.41 26.58 0.20
CA GLY A 400 12.57 27.63 0.77
C GLY A 400 13.23 28.47 1.87
N GLY A 401 14.55 28.38 2.06
CA GLY A 401 15.28 29.17 3.06
C GLY A 401 15.09 28.67 4.50
N ARG A 402 14.83 27.37 4.66
CA ARG A 402 14.63 26.72 5.96
C ARG A 402 15.98 26.28 6.55
N ALA A 403 16.10 26.30 7.88
CA ALA A 403 17.31 25.84 8.57
C ALA A 403 17.57 24.33 8.37
N PRO A 404 18.81 23.83 8.60
CA PRO A 404 19.15 22.41 8.56
C PRO A 404 18.17 21.53 9.34
N GLY A 405 17.97 20.30 8.89
CA GLY A 405 16.97 19.40 9.49
C GLY A 405 16.50 18.29 8.55
N ILE A 406 15.44 17.59 8.97
CA ILE A 406 14.77 16.57 8.16
C ILE A 406 14.13 17.22 6.91
N GLU A 407 14.41 16.68 5.74
CA GLU A 407 13.79 17.07 4.45
C GLU A 407 12.52 16.23 4.19
N GLU A 408 11.73 16.60 3.19
CA GLU A 408 10.57 15.84 2.77
C GLU A 408 10.92 14.49 2.13
N PHE A 409 9.98 13.54 2.22
CA PHE A 409 10.15 12.14 1.82
C PHE A 409 10.76 11.90 0.41
N TRP A 410 10.48 12.76 -0.58
CA TRP A 410 11.03 12.60 -1.93
C TRP A 410 12.55 12.82 -2.02
N TRP A 411 13.17 13.45 -1.01
CA TRP A 411 14.62 13.57 -0.91
C TRP A 411 15.31 12.29 -0.42
N LEU A 412 14.56 11.29 0.05
CA LEU A 412 15.13 10.07 0.64
C LEU A 412 15.98 9.25 -0.35
N GLY A 413 15.64 9.27 -1.65
CA GLY A 413 16.51 8.71 -2.71
C GLY A 413 17.86 9.44 -2.82
N HIS A 414 17.83 10.77 -2.91
CA HIS A 414 19.03 11.62 -2.98
C HIS A 414 19.90 11.55 -1.71
N ALA A 415 19.30 11.26 -0.56
CA ALA A 415 20.00 11.01 0.69
C ALA A 415 20.71 9.64 0.74
N GLY A 416 20.63 8.83 -0.33
CA GLY A 416 21.32 7.54 -0.43
C GLY A 416 20.60 6.38 0.25
N VAL A 417 19.26 6.40 0.34
CA VAL A 417 18.50 5.35 1.03
C VAL A 417 18.54 3.98 0.34
N THR A 418 18.88 3.94 -0.95
CA THR A 418 18.98 2.74 -1.79
C THR A 418 20.33 2.68 -2.49
N THR A 419 20.95 1.51 -2.45
CA THR A 419 22.23 1.16 -3.09
C THR A 419 22.00 0.68 -4.53
N GLU A 420 21.58 1.55 -5.46
CA GLU A 420 21.43 1.17 -6.87
C GLU A 420 22.77 1.23 -7.64
N PRO A 421 23.25 0.13 -8.27
CA PRO A 421 24.45 0.15 -9.10
C PRO A 421 24.30 0.99 -10.38
N ALA A 422 23.08 1.08 -10.93
CA ALA A 422 22.81 1.75 -12.20
C ALA A 422 22.86 3.28 -12.13
N LEU A 423 22.76 3.87 -10.93
CA LEU A 423 22.87 5.32 -10.76
C LEU A 423 24.33 5.81 -10.75
N ILE A 424 25.31 4.93 -10.57
CA ILE A 424 26.74 5.29 -10.54
C ILE A 424 27.11 6.04 -11.83
N ASN A 425 26.89 5.42 -13.00
CA ASN A 425 27.33 5.94 -14.30
C ASN A 425 26.59 7.21 -14.82
N HIS A 426 25.56 7.70 -14.13
CA HIS A 426 24.89 8.97 -14.47
C HIS A 426 24.79 9.97 -13.31
N PHE A 427 25.07 9.54 -12.07
CA PHE A 427 25.13 10.39 -10.87
C PHE A 427 26.51 10.33 -10.19
N ASP A 428 27.58 10.08 -10.96
CA ASP A 428 29.00 10.18 -10.54
C ASP A 428 29.43 11.59 -10.07
N ALA A 429 28.51 12.57 -10.04
CA ALA A 429 28.68 13.88 -9.39
C ALA A 429 27.91 14.02 -8.05
N ALA A 430 26.98 13.12 -7.73
CA ALA A 430 26.02 13.30 -6.62
C ALA A 430 26.47 12.73 -5.28
N PHE A 431 27.31 11.69 -5.27
CA PHE A 431 28.20 11.40 -4.12
C PHE A 431 29.47 12.25 -4.20
N SER A 432 29.29 13.55 -4.42
CA SER A 432 30.27 14.53 -3.94
C SER A 432 30.55 14.23 -2.46
N LYS A 433 31.83 14.28 -2.07
CA LYS A 433 32.27 14.17 -0.67
C LYS A 433 31.66 15.26 0.25
N HIS A 434 30.88 16.17 -0.34
CA HIS A 434 30.21 17.31 0.28
C HIS A 434 28.68 17.34 0.06
N SER A 435 28.01 16.21 -0.25
CA SER A 435 26.54 16.18 -0.21
C SER A 435 26.07 16.56 1.20
N ALA A 436 25.35 17.67 1.32
CA ALA A 436 24.74 18.09 2.58
C ALA A 436 23.55 17.19 2.98
N LYS A 437 23.02 16.39 2.04
CA LYS A 437 21.90 15.47 2.25
C LYS A 437 22.39 14.06 2.57
N HIS A 438 21.92 13.50 3.69
CA HIS A 438 22.22 12.13 4.15
C HIS A 438 21.03 11.53 4.91
N LEU A 439 21.18 10.30 5.42
CA LEU A 439 20.13 9.60 6.16
C LEU A 439 20.14 9.95 7.65
N CYS A 440 18.95 9.93 8.26
CA CYS A 440 18.72 10.08 9.69
C CYS A 440 17.78 8.98 10.20
N LEU A 441 18.09 8.35 11.33
CA LEU A 441 17.30 7.28 11.95
C LEU A 441 16.53 7.77 13.16
N ILE A 442 15.21 7.61 13.14
CA ILE A 442 14.32 8.00 14.22
C ILE A 442 13.79 6.75 14.93
N PHE A 443 14.39 6.39 16.05
CA PHE A 443 14.07 5.18 16.83
C PHE A 443 12.81 5.37 17.68
N PHE A 444 11.88 4.41 17.64
CA PHE A 444 10.58 4.52 18.33
C PHE A 444 10.09 3.29 19.09
N ASP A 445 10.68 2.09 18.92
CA ASP A 445 10.36 0.92 19.75
C ASP A 445 11.55 -0.08 19.82
N VAL A 446 11.53 -0.98 20.80
CA VAL A 446 12.47 -2.10 20.96
C VAL A 446 11.70 -3.37 21.33
N LEU A 447 11.91 -4.44 20.57
CA LEU A 447 11.05 -5.63 20.56
C LEU A 447 11.69 -6.85 21.22
N TYR A 448 13.02 -6.85 21.31
CA TYR A 448 13.83 -7.95 21.83
C TYR A 448 15.21 -7.43 22.23
N LEU A 449 15.78 -7.96 23.31
CA LEU A 449 17.13 -7.65 23.79
C LEU A 449 17.73 -8.88 24.49
N ASN A 450 18.94 -9.29 24.12
CA ASN A 450 19.77 -10.29 24.81
C ASN A 450 19.04 -11.59 25.19
N GLY A 451 18.41 -12.25 24.22
CA GLY A 451 17.64 -13.48 24.47
C GLY A 451 16.20 -13.24 24.93
N GLN A 452 15.82 -12.02 25.29
CA GLN A 452 14.53 -11.72 25.90
C GLN A 452 13.57 -11.01 24.95
N SER A 453 12.39 -11.61 24.81
CA SER A 453 11.24 -11.02 24.11
C SER A 453 10.64 -9.87 24.92
N LEU A 454 10.51 -8.70 24.30
CA LEU A 454 9.91 -7.51 24.92
C LEU A 454 8.50 -7.21 24.41
N ILE A 455 8.01 -7.91 23.37
CA ILE A 455 6.72 -7.59 22.70
C ILE A 455 5.49 -7.65 23.62
N HIS A 456 5.58 -8.38 24.74
CA HIS A 456 4.53 -8.49 25.75
C HIS A 456 4.70 -7.52 26.94
N ARG A 457 5.77 -6.73 26.98
CA ARG A 457 5.94 -5.62 27.93
C ARG A 457 5.16 -4.39 27.50
N ARG A 458 4.85 -3.50 28.45
CA ARG A 458 4.15 -2.24 28.18
C ARG A 458 5.02 -1.34 27.30
N TYR A 459 4.40 -0.45 26.52
CA TYR A 459 5.12 0.48 25.65
C TYR A 459 6.05 1.36 26.47
N GLU A 460 5.66 1.80 27.66
CA GLU A 460 6.55 2.58 28.54
C GLU A 460 7.81 1.80 28.92
N ASP A 461 7.69 0.53 29.32
CA ASP A 461 8.83 -0.30 29.71
C ASP A 461 9.81 -0.49 28.54
N ARG A 462 9.27 -0.75 27.33
CA ARG A 462 10.09 -0.85 26.10
C ARG A 462 10.74 0.49 25.76
N ARG A 463 10.00 1.60 25.90
CA ARG A 463 10.50 2.92 25.55
C ARG A 463 11.58 3.42 26.52
N ILE A 464 11.50 3.10 27.81
CA ILE A 464 12.59 3.33 28.79
C ILE A 464 13.84 2.55 28.38
N ILE A 465 13.70 1.26 28.03
CA ILE A 465 14.83 0.44 27.54
C ILE A 465 15.43 1.06 26.27
N LEU A 466 14.62 1.53 25.32
CA LEU A 466 15.07 2.20 24.11
C LEU A 466 15.84 3.51 24.40
N GLU A 467 15.33 4.34 25.31
CA GLU A 467 15.96 5.59 25.76
C GLU A 467 17.29 5.33 26.51
N GLN A 468 17.45 4.16 27.13
CA GLN A 468 18.69 3.75 27.81
C GLN A 468 19.76 3.17 26.87
N ILE A 469 19.38 2.53 25.76
CA ILE A 469 20.33 1.85 24.84
C ILE A 469 20.74 2.69 23.64
N VAL A 470 19.83 3.50 23.09
CA VAL A 470 20.14 4.37 21.95
C VAL A 470 20.87 5.62 22.42
N GLN A 471 21.98 5.94 21.78
CA GLN A 471 22.71 7.21 21.89
C GLN A 471 22.33 8.09 20.69
N PRO A 472 21.52 9.16 20.87
CA PRO A 472 21.23 10.09 19.80
C PRO A 472 22.49 10.82 19.31
N ILE A 473 22.61 10.97 17.99
CA ILE A 473 23.69 11.66 17.31
C ILE A 473 23.05 12.73 16.42
N GLN A 474 23.34 14.00 16.65
CA GLN A 474 22.73 15.11 15.90
C GLN A 474 22.76 14.84 14.40
N GLY A 475 21.62 15.01 13.72
CA GLY A 475 21.45 14.79 12.28
C GLY A 475 21.40 13.34 11.83
N PHE A 476 22.04 12.40 12.55
CA PHE A 476 22.14 10.99 12.13
C PHE A 476 21.18 10.07 12.89
N SER A 477 20.94 10.31 14.18
CA SER A 477 20.00 9.51 14.96
C SER A 477 19.31 10.30 16.07
N HIS A 478 18.00 10.08 16.16
CA HIS A 478 17.16 10.65 17.21
C HIS A 478 16.22 9.58 17.77
N LEU A 479 15.73 9.83 18.97
CA LEU A 479 14.57 9.12 19.51
C LEU A 479 13.32 9.90 19.07
N ALA A 480 12.27 9.21 18.66
CA ALA A 480 11.00 9.85 18.30
C ALA A 480 10.51 10.76 19.44
N GLU A 481 10.13 12.00 19.12
CA GLU A 481 9.55 12.95 20.07
C GLU A 481 8.18 12.44 20.54
N ARG A 482 7.90 12.50 21.84
CA ARG A 482 6.63 12.07 22.44
C ARG A 482 6.11 13.06 23.47
N THR A 483 4.83 13.44 23.36
CA THR A 483 4.11 14.25 24.36
C THR A 483 3.21 13.34 25.21
N ARG A 484 3.30 13.46 26.53
CA ARG A 484 2.45 12.76 27.51
C ARG A 484 1.04 13.35 27.54
N ILE A 485 0.00 12.51 27.47
CA ILE A 485 -1.40 12.90 27.65
C ILE A 485 -2.01 12.02 28.75
N SER A 486 -2.28 12.61 29.92
CA SER A 486 -3.01 11.91 31.01
C SER A 486 -4.50 11.86 30.71
N LEU A 487 -5.12 10.71 30.98
CA LEU A 487 -6.56 10.47 30.86
C LEU A 487 -7.27 10.44 32.22
N ASP A 488 -6.50 10.41 33.32
CA ASP A 488 -6.99 10.24 34.70
C ASP A 488 -7.78 11.45 35.24
N VAL A 489 -7.46 12.66 34.76
CA VAL A 489 -8.04 13.91 35.27
C VAL A 489 -9.49 14.07 34.83
N ASN A 490 -9.71 14.23 33.51
CA ASN A 490 -11.01 14.14 32.85
C ASN A 490 -10.81 14.13 31.33
N ARG A 491 -11.83 13.69 30.59
CA ARG A 491 -11.80 13.64 29.11
C ARG A 491 -11.54 14.99 28.45
N GLN A 492 -12.05 16.10 28.99
CA GLN A 492 -11.94 17.41 28.35
C GLN A 492 -10.50 17.93 28.39
N SER A 493 -9.81 17.77 29.51
CA SER A 493 -8.38 18.09 29.64
C SER A 493 -7.54 17.23 28.67
N ALA A 494 -7.82 15.93 28.59
CA ALA A 494 -7.13 15.03 27.66
C ALA A 494 -7.32 15.43 26.19
N LEU A 495 -8.54 15.86 25.81
CA LEU A 495 -8.83 16.38 24.47
C LEU A 495 -8.02 17.65 24.18
N GLN A 496 -7.99 18.61 25.11
CA GLN A 496 -7.24 19.87 24.96
C GLN A 496 -5.73 19.62 24.83
N SER A 497 -5.16 18.72 25.65
CA SER A 497 -3.73 18.38 25.55
C SER A 497 -3.39 17.66 24.24
N LEU A 498 -4.28 16.80 23.73
CA LEU A 498 -4.09 16.14 22.44
C LEU A 498 -4.25 17.11 21.26
N GLU A 499 -5.19 18.05 21.35
CA GLU A 499 -5.36 19.15 20.39
C GLU A 499 -4.12 20.04 20.34
N GLU A 500 -3.55 20.39 21.49
CA GLU A 500 -2.29 21.13 21.60
C GLU A 500 -1.11 20.38 20.96
N ALA A 501 -0.96 19.08 21.24
CA ALA A 501 0.07 18.25 20.62
C ALA A 501 -0.11 18.18 19.09
N PHE A 502 -1.35 18.00 18.62
CA PHE A 502 -1.64 17.89 17.19
C PHE A 502 -1.43 19.21 16.44
N ARG A 503 -1.86 20.34 17.02
CA ARG A 503 -1.64 21.68 16.45
C ARG A 503 -0.16 22.05 16.38
N ARG A 504 0.64 21.73 17.41
CA ARG A 504 2.10 21.89 17.36
C ARG A 504 2.74 21.04 16.25
N SER A 505 2.29 19.79 16.09
CA SER A 505 2.74 18.90 15.00
C SER A 505 2.43 19.49 13.62
N CYS A 506 1.22 20.02 13.40
CA CYS A 506 0.86 20.72 12.17
C CYS A 506 1.66 22.02 11.94
N GLN A 507 1.93 22.81 12.98
CA GLN A 507 2.76 24.03 12.88
C GLN A 507 4.21 23.71 12.51
N ARG A 508 4.75 22.59 13.02
CA ARG A 508 6.08 22.04 12.68
C ARG A 508 6.09 21.33 11.32
N ARG A 509 4.94 21.23 10.63
CA ARG A 509 4.74 20.58 9.33
C ARG A 509 5.12 19.09 9.33
N GLU A 510 4.95 18.45 10.49
CA GLU A 510 5.08 17.00 10.65
C GLU A 510 3.87 16.29 10.00
N GLU A 511 4.01 15.00 9.67
CA GLU A 511 2.94 14.24 9.01
C GLU A 511 1.72 13.98 9.92
N GLY A 512 1.88 14.18 11.23
CA GLY A 512 0.88 14.02 12.26
C GLY A 512 1.42 13.29 13.50
N LEU A 513 0.54 12.58 14.20
CA LEU A 513 0.86 11.87 15.44
C LEU A 513 0.53 10.36 15.36
N VAL A 514 1.26 9.56 16.14
CA VAL A 514 0.91 8.18 16.49
C VAL A 514 0.62 8.12 17.99
N LEU A 515 -0.63 7.80 18.33
CA LEU A 515 -1.08 7.66 19.71
C LEU A 515 -0.90 6.22 20.17
N LYS A 516 -0.22 6.05 21.31
CA LYS A 516 0.09 4.75 21.92
C LYS A 516 -0.30 4.79 23.40
N ALA A 517 -1.08 3.83 23.89
CA ALA A 517 -1.33 3.75 25.33
C ALA A 517 -0.06 3.31 26.07
N SER A 518 0.22 3.93 27.22
CA SER A 518 1.41 3.66 28.04
C SER A 518 1.51 2.17 28.39
N GLY A 519 0.38 1.58 28.82
CA GLY A 519 0.21 0.14 29.07
C GLY A 519 0.07 -0.77 27.84
N SER A 520 0.28 -0.31 26.61
CA SER A 520 0.08 -1.15 25.41
C SER A 520 1.25 -2.12 25.13
N THR A 521 0.93 -3.39 24.96
CA THR A 521 1.85 -4.38 24.38
C THR A 521 2.10 -4.11 22.90
N TYR A 522 3.16 -4.70 22.33
CA TYR A 522 3.42 -4.61 20.89
C TYR A 522 2.52 -5.53 20.08
N THR A 523 2.29 -6.76 20.55
CA THR A 523 1.36 -7.72 19.94
C THR A 523 0.13 -7.96 20.83
N ASN A 524 -0.94 -8.54 20.26
CA ASN A 524 -2.22 -8.80 20.94
C ASN A 524 -2.77 -7.57 21.70
N MET A 525 -2.64 -6.41 21.06
CA MET A 525 -2.87 -5.10 21.65
C MET A 525 -4.29 -4.92 22.17
N ARG A 526 -4.40 -4.51 23.44
CA ARG A 526 -5.68 -4.14 24.07
C ARG A 526 -6.31 -2.88 23.47
N TRP A 527 -5.47 -1.91 23.11
CA TRP A 527 -5.84 -0.67 22.42
C TRP A 527 -5.03 -0.59 21.14
N GLN A 528 -5.66 -0.32 19.99
CA GLN A 528 -4.91 -0.14 18.75
C GLN A 528 -4.12 1.17 18.80
N TRP A 529 -2.95 1.23 18.15
CA TRP A 529 -2.30 2.52 17.91
C TRP A 529 -3.16 3.35 16.95
N VAL A 530 -3.29 4.65 17.22
CA VAL A 530 -4.08 5.56 16.38
C VAL A 530 -3.16 6.54 15.67
N LYS A 531 -3.18 6.56 14.34
CA LYS A 531 -2.54 7.63 13.56
C LYS A 531 -3.54 8.77 13.33
N LEU A 532 -3.17 9.96 13.80
CA LEU A 532 -3.94 11.20 13.68
C LEU A 532 -3.19 12.13 12.72
N LYS A 533 -3.83 12.52 11.63
CA LYS A 533 -3.22 13.35 10.58
C LYS A 533 -4.16 14.45 10.13
N LYS A 534 -3.60 15.55 9.62
CA LYS A 534 -4.33 16.66 9.00
C LYS A 534 -5.34 16.16 7.95
N ASP A 535 -4.90 15.31 7.03
CA ASP A 535 -5.73 14.79 5.93
C ASP A 535 -6.76 13.71 6.32
N TYR A 536 -6.76 13.22 7.57
CA TYR A 536 -7.74 12.24 8.04
C TYR A 536 -8.97 12.87 8.70
N ILE A 537 -8.86 14.14 9.07
CA ILE A 537 -9.93 14.94 9.63
C ILE A 537 -10.66 15.64 8.46
N PRO A 538 -11.99 15.51 8.35
CA PRO A 538 -12.75 16.18 7.30
C PRO A 538 -12.45 17.67 7.22
N ASN A 539 -12.35 18.19 5.99
CA ASN A 539 -12.10 19.60 5.66
C ASN A 539 -10.78 20.21 6.20
N LEU A 540 -9.90 19.43 6.85
CA LEU A 540 -8.64 19.95 7.40
C LEU A 540 -7.42 19.68 6.50
N GLY A 541 -7.54 18.79 5.51
CA GLY A 541 -6.48 18.53 4.51
C GLY A 541 -6.18 19.74 3.61
N ASP A 542 -5.11 19.65 2.80
CA ASP A 542 -4.85 20.68 1.79
C ASP A 542 -5.79 20.46 0.60
N CYS A 543 -6.67 21.43 0.34
CA CYS A 543 -7.65 21.41 -0.75
C CYS A 543 -7.31 22.45 -1.81
N ILE A 544 -7.38 22.07 -3.09
CA ILE A 544 -7.22 22.97 -4.24
C ILE A 544 -8.18 22.60 -5.37
N ASP A 545 -8.48 23.57 -6.23
CA ASP A 545 -9.21 23.34 -7.47
C ASP A 545 -8.25 23.10 -8.64
N LEU A 546 -8.51 22.03 -9.38
CA LEU A 546 -7.73 21.59 -10.54
C LEU A 546 -8.64 21.35 -11.75
N VAL A 547 -8.04 21.32 -12.93
CA VAL A 547 -8.75 21.08 -14.18
C VAL A 547 -8.96 19.59 -14.37
N LEU A 548 -10.20 19.17 -14.55
CA LEU A 548 -10.59 17.79 -14.85
C LEU A 548 -10.70 17.58 -16.36
N LEU A 549 -9.92 16.61 -16.86
CA LEU A 549 -9.58 16.46 -18.28
C LEU A 549 -10.01 15.12 -18.90
N GLY A 550 -10.33 14.11 -18.06
CA GLY A 550 -10.70 12.79 -18.54
C GLY A 550 -11.04 11.80 -17.43
N ALA A 551 -11.42 10.59 -17.83
CA ALA A 551 -11.79 9.51 -16.94
C ALA A 551 -11.23 8.14 -17.39
N GLY A 552 -11.15 7.21 -16.45
CA GLY A 552 -10.77 5.81 -16.68
C GLY A 552 -11.21 4.89 -15.55
N TRP A 553 -10.60 3.71 -15.52
CA TRP A 553 -10.86 2.67 -14.53
C TRP A 553 -9.58 2.29 -13.77
N ASP A 554 -9.74 1.89 -12.52
CA ASP A 554 -8.65 1.48 -11.64
C ASP A 554 -9.05 0.23 -10.89
N ILE A 555 -8.26 -0.83 -11.07
CA ILE A 555 -8.58 -2.18 -10.58
C ILE A 555 -8.83 -2.23 -9.08
N ASP A 556 -8.03 -1.53 -8.27
CA ASP A 556 -8.16 -1.53 -6.82
C ASP A 556 -9.43 -0.81 -6.37
N ARG A 557 -9.71 0.39 -6.91
CA ARG A 557 -10.97 1.07 -6.61
C ARG A 557 -12.18 0.27 -7.09
N ALA A 558 -12.08 -0.41 -8.22
CA ALA A 558 -13.13 -1.29 -8.73
C ALA A 558 -13.37 -2.51 -7.82
N ARG A 559 -12.33 -3.09 -7.20
CA ARG A 559 -12.50 -4.16 -6.18
C ARG A 559 -13.20 -3.64 -4.93
N ASP A 560 -12.77 -2.49 -4.40
CA ASP A 560 -13.37 -1.86 -3.21
C ASP A 560 -14.86 -1.54 -3.42
N LEU A 561 -15.19 -1.02 -4.60
CA LEU A 561 -16.58 -0.73 -5.01
C LEU A 561 -17.35 -1.98 -5.45
N ARG A 562 -16.67 -3.12 -5.68
CA ARG A 562 -17.26 -4.33 -6.27
C ARG A 562 -18.01 -4.04 -7.59
N VAL A 563 -17.31 -3.36 -8.51
CA VAL A 563 -17.79 -3.02 -9.86
C VAL A 563 -16.90 -3.62 -10.95
N ASP A 564 -17.41 -3.71 -12.17
CA ASP A 564 -16.63 -4.07 -13.36
C ASP A 564 -16.17 -2.82 -14.14
N THR A 565 -15.64 -3.04 -15.34
CA THR A 565 -15.22 -2.05 -16.33
C THR A 565 -16.37 -1.25 -16.94
N SER A 566 -17.64 -1.48 -16.57
CA SER A 566 -18.75 -0.61 -17.02
C SER A 566 -18.82 0.73 -16.28
N VAL A 567 -18.04 0.87 -15.19
CA VAL A 567 -17.99 2.06 -14.32
C VAL A 567 -16.66 2.77 -14.50
N PHE A 568 -16.68 4.06 -14.82
CA PHE A 568 -15.54 4.94 -14.62
C PHE A 568 -15.33 5.17 -13.12
N THR A 569 -14.18 4.74 -12.59
CA THR A 569 -13.82 4.85 -11.16
C THR A 569 -12.80 5.94 -10.87
N THR A 570 -12.21 6.52 -11.92
CA THR A 570 -10.96 7.28 -11.84
C THR A 570 -10.99 8.47 -12.78
N PHE A 571 -10.45 9.60 -12.32
CA PHE A 571 -10.54 10.90 -12.98
C PHE A 571 -9.15 11.52 -13.13
N TYR A 572 -8.91 12.28 -14.20
CA TYR A 572 -7.59 12.78 -14.58
C TYR A 572 -7.51 14.30 -14.45
N LEU A 573 -6.54 14.77 -13.66
CA LEU A 573 -6.44 16.15 -13.22
C LEU A 573 -5.17 16.82 -13.71
N GLY A 574 -5.27 18.11 -14.01
CA GLY A 574 -4.17 18.91 -14.54
C GLY A 574 -4.27 20.39 -14.24
N VAL A 575 -3.33 21.15 -14.80
CA VAL A 575 -3.22 22.61 -14.68
C VAL A 575 -2.94 23.26 -16.03
N LEU A 576 -3.44 24.49 -16.20
CA LEU A 576 -3.20 25.31 -17.39
C LEU A 576 -1.76 25.83 -17.39
N THR A 577 -0.99 25.52 -18.44
CA THR A 577 0.44 25.90 -18.54
C THR A 577 0.69 27.18 -19.35
N ASN A 578 -0.28 27.62 -20.17
CA ASN A 578 -0.18 28.82 -21.02
C ASN A 578 -1.28 29.89 -20.72
N PRO A 579 -1.56 30.25 -19.46
CA PRO A 579 -2.67 31.16 -19.10
C PRO A 579 -2.61 32.50 -19.86
N HIS A 580 -1.46 33.18 -19.84
CA HIS A 580 -1.30 34.46 -20.55
C HIS A 580 -1.56 34.36 -22.06
N ARG A 581 -1.17 33.26 -22.71
CA ARG A 581 -1.38 33.10 -24.16
C ARG A 581 -2.83 32.75 -24.48
N THR A 582 -3.47 31.95 -23.64
CA THR A 582 -4.90 31.62 -23.74
C THR A 582 -5.74 32.90 -23.66
N THR A 583 -5.52 33.72 -22.62
CA THR A 583 -6.31 34.95 -22.39
C THR A 583 -5.98 36.08 -23.38
N PHE A 584 -4.70 36.34 -23.63
CA PHE A 584 -4.28 37.52 -24.41
C PHE A 584 -4.20 37.26 -25.92
N ARG A 585 -3.75 36.07 -26.34
CA ARG A 585 -3.55 35.73 -27.76
C ARG A 585 -4.64 34.84 -28.34
N LYS A 586 -5.60 34.39 -27.52
CA LYS A 586 -6.63 33.40 -27.89
C LYS A 586 -6.03 32.10 -28.44
N GLU A 587 -4.81 31.76 -28.03
CA GLU A 587 -4.20 30.45 -28.30
C GLU A 587 -5.03 29.35 -27.58
N LEU A 588 -5.00 28.12 -28.10
CA LEU A 588 -5.67 27.00 -27.44
C LEU A 588 -5.08 26.78 -26.03
N PRO A 589 -5.93 26.53 -25.00
CA PRO A 589 -5.44 26.21 -23.68
C PRO A 589 -4.69 24.88 -23.69
N ASN A 590 -3.49 24.88 -23.10
CA ASN A 590 -2.65 23.70 -22.97
C ASN A 590 -2.57 23.26 -21.50
N PHE A 591 -2.90 21.99 -21.24
CA PHE A 591 -2.89 21.43 -19.89
C PHE A 591 -1.77 20.41 -19.69
N GLU A 592 -1.09 20.46 -18.56
CA GLU A 592 -0.29 19.32 -18.07
C GLU A 592 -1.20 18.44 -17.23
N ILE A 593 -1.41 17.18 -17.64
CA ILE A 593 -2.11 16.19 -16.80
C ILE A 593 -1.11 15.71 -15.75
N LEU A 594 -1.35 16.09 -14.49
CA LEU A 594 -0.45 15.85 -13.37
C LEU A 594 -0.61 14.45 -12.79
N PHE A 595 -1.84 14.05 -12.47
CA PHE A 595 -2.13 12.78 -11.81
C PHE A 595 -3.57 12.30 -12.04
N LYS A 596 -3.84 11.05 -11.65
CA LYS A 596 -5.18 10.45 -11.62
C LYS A 596 -5.68 10.26 -10.20
N VAL A 597 -6.99 10.38 -9.97
CA VAL A 597 -7.64 10.24 -8.67
C VAL A 597 -8.79 9.23 -8.74
N SER A 598 -8.74 8.20 -7.89
CA SER A 598 -9.77 7.14 -7.80
C SER A 598 -10.60 7.17 -6.50
N TYR A 599 -10.14 7.93 -5.50
CA TYR A 599 -10.74 7.98 -4.16
C TYR A 599 -11.35 9.35 -3.88
N GLY A 600 -12.25 9.41 -2.89
CA GLY A 600 -13.04 10.60 -2.57
C GLY A 600 -14.53 10.37 -2.86
N PRO A 601 -14.93 10.20 -4.13
CA PRO A 601 -16.33 10.04 -4.50
C PRO A 601 -16.95 8.78 -3.91
N ASP A 602 -18.14 8.93 -3.30
CA ASP A 602 -18.98 7.81 -2.89
C ASP A 602 -19.70 7.14 -4.07
N ARG A 603 -20.48 6.09 -3.80
CA ARG A 603 -21.19 5.33 -4.84
C ARG A 603 -22.27 6.16 -5.56
N THR A 604 -22.88 7.11 -4.89
CA THR A 604 -23.93 8.00 -5.41
C THR A 604 -23.31 9.07 -6.30
N GLN A 605 -22.21 9.69 -5.85
CA GLN A 605 -21.43 10.61 -6.67
C GLN A 605 -20.90 9.92 -7.92
N LEU A 606 -20.36 8.71 -7.81
CA LEU A 606 -19.92 7.92 -8.97
C LEU A 606 -21.08 7.55 -9.91
N ASP A 607 -22.28 7.27 -9.41
CA ASP A 607 -23.45 6.99 -10.25
C ASP A 607 -23.78 8.24 -11.08
N ASN A 608 -23.94 9.38 -10.43
CA ASN A 608 -24.18 10.68 -11.08
C ASN A 608 -23.09 11.02 -12.11
N TYR A 609 -21.80 10.86 -11.77
CA TYR A 609 -20.69 11.16 -12.67
C TYR A 609 -20.65 10.21 -13.89
N ASN A 610 -21.00 8.94 -13.69
CA ASN A 610 -21.12 7.98 -14.79
C ASN A 610 -22.35 8.24 -15.66
N GLU A 611 -23.47 8.69 -15.09
CA GLU A 611 -24.64 9.15 -15.85
C GLU A 611 -24.29 10.40 -16.70
N CYS A 612 -23.57 11.39 -16.14
CA CYS A 612 -23.11 12.57 -16.89
C CYS A 612 -22.22 12.21 -18.09
N LEU A 613 -21.35 11.22 -17.95
CA LEU A 613 -20.53 10.70 -19.06
C LEU A 613 -21.38 9.95 -20.08
N ARG A 614 -22.26 9.04 -19.61
CA ARG A 614 -23.06 8.14 -20.44
C ARG A 614 -24.12 8.85 -21.28
N TYR A 615 -24.70 9.92 -20.77
CA TYR A 615 -25.67 10.75 -21.48
C TYR A 615 -25.02 11.94 -22.22
N GLY A 616 -23.69 11.97 -22.34
CA GLY A 616 -22.97 12.98 -23.13
C GLY A 616 -22.95 14.39 -22.53
N LYS A 617 -23.43 14.58 -21.29
CA LYS A 617 -23.42 15.88 -20.58
C LYS A 617 -22.00 16.43 -20.44
N TRP A 618 -21.05 15.54 -20.17
CA TRP A 618 -19.62 15.82 -20.19
C TRP A 618 -19.02 15.21 -21.47
N GLY A 619 -19.38 15.77 -22.63
CA GLY A 619 -19.01 15.26 -23.96
C GLY A 619 -17.55 14.81 -24.00
N ASN A 620 -17.31 13.58 -24.45
CA ASN A 620 -16.04 12.88 -24.28
C ASN A 620 -15.67 12.04 -25.49
N LYS A 621 -14.37 11.82 -25.68
CA LYS A 621 -13.80 11.01 -26.76
C LYS A 621 -12.95 9.88 -26.20
N PRO A 622 -13.01 8.66 -26.76
CA PRO A 622 -12.08 7.59 -26.43
C PRO A 622 -10.62 8.03 -26.56
N PHE A 623 -9.81 7.71 -25.57
CA PHE A 623 -8.36 7.83 -25.68
C PHE A 623 -7.87 6.63 -26.49
N ASP A 624 -7.48 6.87 -27.75
CA ASP A 624 -6.86 5.85 -28.57
C ASP A 624 -5.39 5.70 -28.17
N LYS A 625 -5.03 4.54 -27.59
CA LYS A 625 -3.66 4.20 -27.19
C LYS A 625 -2.79 3.81 -28.39
N ASP A 626 -3.43 3.43 -29.50
CA ASP A 626 -2.80 2.82 -30.68
C ASP A 626 -2.73 3.79 -31.87
N ASP A 627 -3.24 5.02 -31.73
CA ASP A 627 -3.09 6.14 -32.67
C ASP A 627 -1.90 7.04 -32.26
N PRO A 628 -0.67 6.79 -32.74
CA PRO A 628 0.51 7.58 -32.36
C PRO A 628 0.43 9.04 -32.83
N PHE A 629 -0.41 9.33 -33.82
CA PHE A 629 -0.65 10.68 -34.33
C PHE A 629 -1.83 11.37 -33.66
N LYS A 630 -2.59 10.67 -32.80
CA LYS A 630 -3.79 11.15 -32.10
C LYS A 630 -4.83 11.79 -33.03
N ARG A 631 -4.91 11.33 -34.29
CA ARG A 631 -5.85 11.81 -35.32
C ARG A 631 -7.31 11.65 -34.89
N ARG A 632 -7.63 10.66 -34.04
CA ARG A 632 -8.98 10.50 -33.45
C ARG A 632 -9.32 11.49 -32.34
N LEU A 633 -8.34 12.26 -31.83
CA LEU A 633 -8.56 13.35 -30.86
C LEU A 633 -8.81 14.72 -31.53
N ILE A 634 -8.96 14.78 -32.86
CA ILE A 634 -9.40 16.00 -33.56
C ILE A 634 -10.72 16.49 -32.95
N GLY A 635 -10.76 17.78 -32.57
CA GLY A 635 -11.93 18.44 -31.99
C GLY A 635 -11.99 18.51 -30.46
N LEU A 636 -10.91 18.19 -29.72
CA LEU A 636 -10.75 18.72 -28.36
C LEU A 636 -10.58 20.25 -28.41
N SER A 637 -11.18 21.00 -27.47
CA SER A 637 -11.00 22.46 -27.41
C SER A 637 -9.69 22.91 -26.74
N TRP A 638 -8.71 22.01 -26.65
CA TRP A 638 -7.51 22.13 -25.81
C TRP A 638 -6.42 21.15 -26.24
N THR A 639 -5.17 21.44 -25.87
CA THR A 639 -4.00 20.55 -26.06
C THR A 639 -3.46 20.07 -24.72
N TYR A 640 -2.65 19.00 -24.72
CA TYR A 640 -2.13 18.45 -23.46
C TYR A 640 -0.80 17.73 -23.54
N SER A 641 -0.11 17.76 -22.40
CA SER A 641 1.00 16.89 -22.04
C SER A 641 0.53 15.83 -21.03
N LEU A 642 1.16 14.65 -21.08
CA LEU A 642 0.92 13.55 -20.14
C LEU A 642 2.25 13.21 -19.46
N GLN A 643 2.27 13.19 -18.13
CA GLN A 643 3.48 12.86 -17.39
C GLN A 643 4.04 11.47 -17.78
N LYS A 644 5.37 11.38 -17.98
CA LYS A 644 6.07 10.17 -18.38
C LYS A 644 5.77 9.01 -17.41
N GLY A 645 5.26 7.90 -17.94
CA GLY A 645 4.95 6.69 -17.16
C GLY A 645 3.56 6.66 -16.52
N MET A 646 2.76 7.73 -16.62
CA MET A 646 1.36 7.69 -16.19
C MET A 646 0.52 6.80 -17.13
N THR A 647 -0.36 5.97 -16.55
CA THR A 647 -1.36 5.21 -17.33
C THR A 647 -2.34 6.20 -17.98
N PRO A 648 -2.47 6.24 -19.32
CA PRO A 648 -3.39 7.18 -19.98
C PRO A 648 -4.85 6.92 -19.57
N PRO A 649 -5.72 7.95 -19.67
CA PRO A 649 -7.15 7.79 -19.45
C PRO A 649 -7.79 6.84 -20.46
N SER A 650 -9.04 6.44 -20.19
CA SER A 650 -9.87 5.71 -21.17
C SER A 650 -10.66 6.67 -22.06
N VAL A 651 -11.05 7.84 -21.53
CA VAL A 651 -11.70 8.92 -22.28
C VAL A 651 -11.16 10.30 -21.87
N LEU A 652 -11.11 11.23 -22.82
CA LEU A 652 -10.83 12.66 -22.59
C LEU A 652 -12.11 13.48 -22.77
N PHE A 653 -12.25 14.57 -22.01
CA PHE A 653 -13.44 15.42 -22.09
C PHE A 653 -13.24 16.52 -23.15
N GLU A 654 -14.19 16.68 -24.06
CA GLU A 654 -14.10 17.67 -25.14
C GLU A 654 -13.96 19.10 -24.61
N ARG A 655 -14.63 19.38 -23.49
CA ARG A 655 -14.52 20.61 -22.71
C ARG A 655 -14.01 20.26 -21.30
N PRO A 656 -12.95 20.92 -20.80
CA PRO A 656 -12.47 20.70 -19.44
C PRO A 656 -13.50 21.11 -18.39
N LEU A 657 -13.44 20.48 -17.21
CA LEU A 657 -14.27 20.81 -16.05
C LEU A 657 -13.39 21.30 -14.89
N CYS A 658 -14.01 21.87 -13.85
CA CYS A 658 -13.32 22.18 -12.59
C CYS A 658 -13.61 21.10 -11.54
N ALA A 659 -12.61 20.75 -10.73
CA ALA A 659 -12.76 19.76 -9.67
C ALA A 659 -11.96 20.13 -8.42
N GLU A 660 -12.61 20.02 -7.25
CA GLU A 660 -11.98 20.22 -5.94
C GLU A 660 -11.31 18.91 -5.48
N VAL A 661 -10.06 19.02 -5.04
CA VAL A 661 -9.24 17.86 -4.67
C VAL A 661 -8.52 18.12 -3.34
N MET A 662 -8.66 17.19 -2.39
CA MET A 662 -7.98 17.21 -1.10
C MET A 662 -6.80 16.24 -1.09
N GLY A 663 -5.72 16.57 -0.38
CA GLY A 663 -4.70 15.61 0.02
C GLY A 663 -3.93 15.94 1.30
N ALA A 664 -2.80 15.27 1.46
CA ALA A 664 -1.94 15.30 2.65
C ALA A 664 -0.67 16.15 2.42
N GLY A 665 -0.84 17.34 1.84
CA GLY A 665 0.25 18.19 1.38
C GLY A 665 0.66 17.90 -0.07
N PHE A 666 1.75 18.55 -0.48
CA PHE A 666 2.28 18.50 -1.85
C PHE A 666 3.54 17.64 -1.91
N GLN A 667 3.81 17.06 -3.07
CA GLN A 667 5.10 16.44 -3.38
C GLN A 667 5.55 16.79 -4.80
N LYS A 668 6.86 16.69 -5.06
CA LYS A 668 7.44 16.92 -6.39
C LYS A 668 8.10 15.64 -6.87
N LEU A 669 7.64 15.12 -8.01
CA LEU A 669 8.20 13.91 -8.60
C LEU A 669 9.54 14.22 -9.30
N PRO A 670 10.53 13.29 -9.29
CA PRO A 670 11.78 13.46 -10.01
C PRO A 670 11.56 13.78 -11.49
N GLY A 671 12.20 14.84 -11.99
CA GLY A 671 12.02 15.32 -13.37
C GLY A 671 10.68 16.04 -13.65
N SER A 672 9.79 16.20 -12.67
CA SER A 672 8.58 17.02 -12.82
C SER A 672 8.88 18.50 -12.60
N ASN A 673 8.37 19.36 -13.49
CA ASN A 673 8.40 20.81 -13.30
C ASN A 673 7.39 21.27 -12.23
N TYR A 674 6.33 20.49 -12.00
CA TYR A 674 5.20 20.86 -11.14
C TYR A 674 5.08 19.94 -9.92
N TYR A 675 4.46 20.48 -8.88
CA TYR A 675 4.02 19.72 -7.70
C TYR A 675 2.74 18.93 -8.02
N GLU A 676 2.49 17.88 -7.25
CA GLU A 676 1.23 17.14 -7.21
C GLU A 676 0.69 17.07 -5.78
N ILE A 677 -0.61 16.85 -5.64
CA ILE A 677 -1.24 16.58 -4.34
C ILE A 677 -0.86 15.17 -3.90
N ARG A 678 -0.35 15.01 -2.68
CA ARG A 678 -0.05 13.70 -2.12
C ARG A 678 -1.30 13.04 -1.55
N TRP A 679 -1.54 11.77 -1.91
CA TRP A 679 -2.74 11.00 -1.56
C TRP A 679 -4.08 11.68 -1.96
N PRO A 680 -4.25 12.07 -3.24
CA PRO A 680 -5.37 12.91 -3.69
C PRO A 680 -6.72 12.22 -3.55
N ARG A 681 -7.75 13.01 -3.22
CA ARG A 681 -9.15 12.60 -3.07
C ARG A 681 -10.05 13.64 -3.70
N LEU A 682 -10.79 13.26 -4.73
CA LEU A 682 -11.74 14.13 -5.42
C LEU A 682 -12.94 14.40 -4.50
N GLN A 683 -13.14 15.65 -4.11
CA GLN A 683 -14.24 16.07 -3.24
C GLN A 683 -15.52 16.33 -4.06
N LYS A 684 -15.38 17.15 -5.11
CA LYS A 684 -16.49 17.57 -5.97
C LYS A 684 -15.99 17.78 -7.40
N ILE A 685 -16.79 17.37 -8.38
CA ILE A 685 -16.72 17.89 -9.75
C ILE A 685 -17.75 19.01 -9.85
N TYR A 686 -17.35 20.19 -10.26
CA TYR A 686 -18.24 21.34 -10.40
C TYR A 686 -18.99 21.28 -11.73
N GLU A 687 -20.27 21.67 -11.69
CA GLU A 687 -20.99 21.97 -12.92
C GLU A 687 -20.48 23.31 -13.50
N PRO A 688 -20.40 23.50 -14.83
CA PRO A 688 -19.89 24.73 -15.43
C PRO A 688 -20.64 26.02 -15.03
N SER A 689 -21.87 25.90 -14.51
CA SER A 689 -22.65 27.00 -13.93
C SER A 689 -22.26 27.38 -12.50
N GLU A 690 -21.54 26.51 -11.78
CA GLU A 690 -21.04 26.76 -10.42
C GLU A 690 -19.59 27.28 -10.43
N ARG A 691 -18.72 26.62 -11.20
CA ARG A 691 -17.30 26.94 -11.34
C ARG A 691 -16.76 26.37 -12.65
N GLN A 692 -16.03 27.18 -13.40
CA GLN A 692 -15.45 26.78 -14.69
C GLN A 692 -13.97 26.38 -14.53
N TRP A 693 -13.43 25.69 -15.53
CA TRP A 693 -12.03 25.27 -15.53
C TRP A 693 -11.04 26.45 -15.49
N VAL A 694 -11.47 27.65 -15.92
CA VAL A 694 -10.68 28.89 -15.85
C VAL A 694 -10.47 29.38 -14.41
N ASP A 695 -11.31 28.96 -13.47
CA ASP A 695 -11.23 29.30 -12.04
C ASP A 695 -10.28 28.37 -11.27
N ALA A 696 -9.85 27.26 -11.89
CA ALA A 696 -8.90 26.32 -11.31
C ALA A 696 -7.46 26.87 -11.32
N LEU A 697 -6.57 26.30 -10.49
CA LEU A 697 -5.20 26.80 -10.39
C LEU A 697 -4.43 26.71 -11.72
N SER A 698 -3.77 27.82 -12.09
CA SER A 698 -2.74 27.81 -13.11
C SER A 698 -1.51 27.05 -12.63
N ALA A 699 -0.65 26.63 -13.56
CA ALA A 699 0.61 25.97 -13.24
C ALA A 699 1.50 26.81 -12.29
N GLN A 700 1.47 28.15 -12.40
CA GLN A 700 2.26 29.03 -11.55
C GLN A 700 1.64 29.19 -10.14
N ASP A 701 0.32 29.22 -10.04
CA ASP A 701 -0.38 29.39 -8.76
C ASP A 701 -0.40 28.09 -7.95
N LEU A 702 -0.36 26.93 -8.63
CA LEU A 702 -0.07 25.64 -8.01
C LEU A 702 1.31 25.63 -7.31
N ILE A 703 2.36 26.16 -7.96
CA ILE A 703 3.71 26.25 -7.36
C ILE A 703 3.70 27.16 -6.12
N LYS A 704 3.05 28.33 -6.19
CA LYS A 704 2.89 29.24 -5.03
C LYS A 704 2.18 28.54 -3.87
N THR A 705 1.07 27.86 -4.16
CA THR A 705 0.24 27.16 -3.17
C THR A 705 1.02 26.02 -2.50
N ALA A 706 1.78 25.25 -3.29
CA ALA A 706 2.67 24.21 -2.77
C ALA A 706 3.76 24.78 -1.86
N HIS A 707 4.43 25.86 -2.27
CA HIS A 707 5.46 26.54 -1.45
C HIS A 707 4.89 27.03 -0.11
N GLN A 708 3.66 27.57 -0.10
CA GLN A 708 2.99 28.00 1.14
C GLN A 708 2.67 26.82 2.08
N SER A 709 2.19 25.69 1.54
CA SER A 709 1.90 24.46 2.30
C SER A 709 3.18 23.80 2.85
N LEU A 710 4.29 23.84 2.10
CA LEU A 710 5.60 23.33 2.54
C LEU A 710 6.38 24.29 3.46
N GLY A 711 5.96 25.55 3.54
CA GLY A 711 6.55 26.56 4.42
C GLY A 711 7.83 27.17 3.89
N TYR A 712 7.89 27.34 2.58
CA TYR A 712 9.01 27.99 1.90
C TYR A 712 8.83 29.52 1.96
N ASN A 713 9.91 30.26 2.11
CA ASN A 713 9.89 31.73 2.06
C ASN A 713 9.40 32.19 0.67
N ILE A 714 8.28 32.92 0.65
CA ILE A 714 7.66 33.43 -0.59
C ILE A 714 8.14 34.87 -0.81
N PRO A 715 8.67 35.23 -2.00
CA PRO A 715 8.97 36.61 -2.34
C PRO A 715 7.72 37.49 -2.24
N THR A 716 7.84 38.69 -1.64
CA THR A 716 6.71 39.51 -1.17
C THR A 716 5.83 40.15 -2.26
N ASN A 717 6.12 39.92 -3.54
CA ASN A 717 5.38 40.51 -4.66
C ASN A 717 4.33 39.52 -5.21
N SER A 718 3.18 39.39 -4.53
CA SER A 718 2.05 38.58 -5.01
C SER A 718 0.70 39.26 -4.80
N THR A 719 -0.10 39.31 -5.86
CA THR A 719 -1.51 39.74 -5.86
C THR A 719 -2.50 38.60 -5.60
N TYR A 720 -2.05 37.34 -5.62
CA TYR A 720 -2.90 36.21 -5.27
C TYR A 720 -2.92 36.05 -3.74
N SER A 721 -4.03 36.47 -3.13
CA SER A 721 -4.40 36.01 -1.79
C SER A 721 -5.10 34.66 -1.92
N PRO A 722 -4.57 33.56 -1.35
CA PRO A 722 -5.41 32.38 -1.11
C PRO A 722 -6.60 32.79 -0.22
N PRO A 723 -7.71 32.02 -0.23
CA PRO A 723 -8.75 32.16 0.79
C PRO A 723 -8.09 32.19 2.17
N SER A 724 -8.46 33.17 2.99
CA SER A 724 -7.71 33.47 4.20
C SER A 724 -7.57 32.24 5.11
N GLY A 725 -6.53 32.21 5.95
CA GLY A 725 -6.40 31.16 6.99
C GLY A 725 -7.62 31.10 7.92
N GLU A 726 -8.37 32.21 8.03
CA GLU A 726 -9.65 32.26 8.72
C GLU A 726 -10.83 31.79 7.87
N ASP A 727 -10.83 32.00 6.54
CA ASP A 727 -11.88 31.51 5.63
C ASP A 727 -11.82 30.00 5.45
N SER A 728 -10.64 29.39 5.40
CA SER A 728 -10.54 27.92 5.44
C SER A 728 -11.11 27.37 6.75
N ILE A 729 -10.92 28.06 7.87
CA ILE A 729 -11.51 27.70 9.18
C ILE A 729 -13.01 28.06 9.28
N ARG A 730 -13.50 29.11 8.62
CA ARG A 730 -14.94 29.49 8.63
C ARG A 730 -15.77 28.75 7.57
N ALA A 731 -15.19 28.40 6.43
CA ALA A 731 -15.79 27.51 5.43
C ALA A 731 -15.95 26.08 6.00
N MET A 732 -15.01 25.62 6.85
CA MET A 732 -15.15 24.38 7.63
C MET A 732 -16.46 24.29 8.42
N TRP A 733 -17.05 25.41 8.85
CA TRP A 733 -18.34 25.43 9.57
C TRP A 733 -19.57 25.57 8.67
N ARG A 734 -19.41 26.04 7.42
CA ARG A 734 -20.54 26.23 6.49
C ARG A 734 -20.99 24.95 5.80
N SER A 735 -20.10 23.97 5.58
CA SER A 735 -20.41 22.70 4.90
C SER A 735 -20.92 21.59 5.83
N HIS A 736 -21.93 21.88 6.65
CA HIS A 736 -22.62 20.89 7.50
C HIS A 736 -23.22 19.70 6.71
N SER A 737 -23.37 19.82 5.39
CA SER A 737 -23.80 18.76 4.46
C SER A 737 -22.76 17.68 4.16
N THR A 738 -21.48 17.90 4.46
CA THR A 738 -20.36 17.10 3.90
C THR A 738 -19.76 16.10 4.92
N ILE A 739 -20.29 16.04 6.15
CA ILE A 739 -19.72 15.29 7.29
C ILE A 739 -19.57 13.76 7.06
N ASN A 740 -20.33 13.18 6.12
CA ASN A 740 -20.21 11.75 5.78
C ASN A 740 -19.11 11.42 4.75
N LEU A 741 -18.51 12.43 4.12
CA LEU A 741 -17.52 12.26 3.05
C LEU A 741 -16.09 12.31 3.61
N ILE A 742 -15.55 11.16 4.00
CA ILE A 742 -14.38 10.58 3.32
C ILE A 742 -14.42 9.06 3.53
N ASP A 743 -14.62 8.36 2.41
CA ASP A 743 -14.32 6.95 2.22
C ASP A 743 -12.79 6.74 2.33
N ILE A 744 -12.26 6.82 3.56
CA ILE A 744 -10.96 6.24 3.87
C ILE A 744 -11.24 4.83 4.38
N PRO A 745 -10.95 3.77 3.60
CA PRO A 745 -11.14 2.42 4.06
C PRO A 745 -10.42 2.22 5.40
N GLN A 746 -11.20 1.91 6.44
CA GLN A 746 -10.72 0.97 7.44
C GLN A 746 -10.65 -0.36 6.70
N LEU A 747 -9.44 -0.86 6.48
CA LEU A 747 -9.25 -2.23 6.03
C LEU A 747 -9.92 -3.14 7.05
N VAL A 748 -11.10 -3.65 6.69
CA VAL A 748 -11.96 -4.43 7.58
C VAL A 748 -11.13 -5.57 8.14
N SER A 749 -10.92 -5.55 9.44
CA SER A 749 -10.25 -6.62 10.18
C SER A 749 -11.29 -7.21 11.13
N PRO A 750 -11.29 -8.55 11.31
CA PRO A 750 -12.42 -9.25 11.94
C PRO A 750 -12.64 -8.79 13.37
N THR A 751 -13.91 -8.52 13.72
CA THR A 751 -14.34 -8.34 15.10
C THR A 751 -14.00 -9.58 15.93
N SER A 752 -13.47 -9.39 17.14
CA SER A 752 -13.20 -10.49 18.05
C SER A 752 -14.49 -11.25 18.40
N PRO A 753 -14.57 -12.57 18.16
CA PRO A 753 -15.72 -13.35 18.57
C PRO A 753 -15.71 -13.53 20.09
N LYS A 754 -16.89 -13.37 20.71
CA LYS A 754 -17.11 -13.75 22.11
C LYS A 754 -16.96 -15.26 22.27
N SER A 755 -16.52 -15.70 23.45
CA SER A 755 -16.24 -17.11 23.76
C SER A 755 -17.45 -18.04 23.48
N PRO A 756 -17.27 -19.15 22.75
CA PRO A 756 -18.36 -20.07 22.45
C PRO A 756 -18.69 -20.99 23.64
N LYS A 757 -19.98 -21.18 23.92
CA LYS A 757 -20.45 -22.25 24.81
C LYS A 757 -20.34 -23.61 24.11
N ARG A 758 -19.94 -24.63 24.87
CA ARG A 758 -19.78 -26.02 24.43
C ARG A 758 -21.13 -26.64 24.06
N VAL A 759 -21.25 -27.26 22.88
CA VAL A 759 -22.40 -28.08 22.45
C VAL A 759 -21.87 -29.39 21.85
N LYS A 760 -22.59 -30.51 22.06
CA LYS A 760 -22.17 -31.88 21.74
C LYS A 760 -22.66 -32.36 20.36
N SER A 761 -21.95 -33.36 19.82
CA SER A 761 -22.32 -34.38 18.81
C SER A 761 -22.78 -33.93 17.42
N GLU A 762 -22.08 -34.44 16.40
CA GLU A 762 -22.31 -34.25 14.97
C GLU A 762 -23.21 -35.35 14.38
N PRO A 763 -23.94 -35.07 13.28
CA PRO A 763 -24.36 -36.08 12.32
C PRO A 763 -23.43 -36.14 11.10
N ASN A 764 -23.14 -37.35 10.65
CA ASN A 764 -22.27 -37.65 9.52
C ASN A 764 -22.93 -37.24 8.18
N ILE A 765 -22.18 -36.60 7.26
CA ILE A 765 -22.69 -36.21 5.92
C ILE A 765 -21.80 -36.80 4.82
N ALA A 766 -21.84 -38.12 4.70
CA ALA A 766 -21.44 -38.78 3.46
C ALA A 766 -22.61 -38.69 2.48
N LEU A 767 -22.66 -37.64 1.64
CA LEU A 767 -23.46 -37.51 0.41
C LEU A 767 -23.26 -36.12 -0.25
N LEU A 768 -22.06 -35.86 -0.78
CA LEU A 768 -21.85 -34.83 -1.81
C LEU A 768 -21.56 -35.56 -3.12
N ARG A 769 -22.52 -35.55 -4.04
CA ARG A 769 -22.31 -36.06 -5.42
C ARG A 769 -21.34 -35.13 -6.16
N ASP A 770 -20.46 -35.71 -6.96
CA ASP A 770 -19.64 -34.96 -7.93
C ASP A 770 -20.54 -34.21 -8.92
N THR A 771 -20.61 -32.89 -8.77
CA THR A 771 -21.14 -32.00 -9.80
C THR A 771 -19.99 -31.28 -10.49
N SER A 772 -19.58 -31.81 -11.65
CA SER A 772 -18.74 -31.09 -12.61
C SER A 772 -19.43 -29.77 -13.02
N PRO A 773 -18.70 -28.66 -13.20
CA PRO A 773 -19.30 -27.37 -13.51
C PRO A 773 -19.74 -27.27 -14.98
N SER A 774 -20.93 -27.79 -15.29
CA SER A 774 -21.65 -27.55 -16.55
C SER A 774 -22.78 -26.54 -16.32
N PRO A 775 -22.94 -25.50 -17.17
CA PRO A 775 -24.07 -24.58 -17.04
C PRO A 775 -25.37 -25.24 -17.54
N PHE A 776 -26.30 -25.50 -16.64
CA PHE A 776 -27.68 -25.80 -17.03
C PHE A 776 -28.33 -24.54 -17.61
N ILE A 777 -28.73 -24.60 -18.88
CA ILE A 777 -29.62 -23.62 -19.50
C ILE A 777 -31.04 -24.16 -19.35
N SER A 778 -31.91 -23.40 -18.69
CA SER A 778 -33.35 -23.71 -18.68
C SER A 778 -33.97 -23.16 -19.95
N HIS A 779 -34.37 -24.05 -20.86
CA HIS A 779 -35.28 -23.66 -21.93
C HIS A 779 -36.66 -23.36 -21.33
N GLN A 780 -37.08 -22.10 -21.40
CA GLN A 780 -38.50 -21.75 -21.41
C GLN A 780 -38.81 -21.07 -22.73
N THR A 781 -39.77 -21.66 -23.44
CA THR A 781 -40.29 -21.19 -24.71
C THR A 781 -41.06 -19.88 -24.53
N ALA A 782 -40.59 -18.82 -25.16
CA ALA A 782 -41.36 -17.61 -25.41
C ALA A 782 -41.50 -17.42 -26.93
N SER A 783 -42.65 -16.91 -27.36
CA SER A 783 -43.14 -16.92 -28.74
C SER A 783 -42.25 -16.17 -29.75
N ASN A 784 -42.04 -16.79 -30.92
CA ASN A 784 -41.47 -16.16 -32.10
C ASN A 784 -42.44 -15.13 -32.71
N GLU A 785 -42.14 -13.85 -32.52
CA GLU A 785 -42.50 -12.75 -33.43
C GLU A 785 -41.51 -11.59 -33.16
N PHE A 786 -41.28 -10.69 -34.13
CA PHE A 786 -40.29 -9.58 -34.10
C PHE A 786 -38.79 -9.84 -34.40
N VAL A 787 -38.39 -10.98 -35.00
CA VAL A 787 -37.00 -11.13 -35.57
C VAL A 787 -36.96 -11.16 -37.10
N ASN A 788 -38.09 -11.40 -37.78
CA ASN A 788 -38.18 -11.58 -39.24
C ASN A 788 -38.28 -10.28 -40.08
N GLN A 789 -37.48 -9.24 -39.77
CA GLN A 789 -37.35 -8.06 -40.64
C GLN A 789 -35.92 -7.57 -40.93
N ALA A 790 -34.88 -8.09 -40.26
CA ALA A 790 -33.49 -7.71 -40.54
C ALA A 790 -32.80 -8.56 -41.63
N GLY A 791 -33.27 -9.78 -41.90
CA GLY A 791 -32.61 -10.74 -42.80
C GLY A 791 -32.91 -10.59 -44.30
N ARG A 792 -33.72 -9.61 -44.72
CA ARG A 792 -34.18 -9.46 -46.12
C ARG A 792 -33.55 -8.32 -46.91
N LYS A 793 -32.48 -7.68 -46.42
CA LYS A 793 -31.79 -6.58 -47.12
C LYS A 793 -30.33 -6.85 -47.51
N LEU A 794 -29.89 -8.11 -47.45
CA LEU A 794 -28.50 -8.50 -47.75
C LEU A 794 -28.37 -9.55 -48.88
N ASN A 795 -29.46 -10.15 -49.35
CA ASN A 795 -29.44 -11.04 -50.53
C ASN A 795 -29.74 -10.29 -51.85
N ASP A 796 -30.56 -9.24 -51.84
CA ASP A 796 -30.98 -8.51 -53.06
C ASP A 796 -29.86 -7.67 -53.72
N ILE A 797 -28.64 -7.66 -53.14
CA ILE A 797 -27.49 -6.91 -53.66
C ILE A 797 -26.43 -7.84 -54.30
N MET A 798 -26.53 -9.17 -54.12
CA MET A 798 -25.53 -10.14 -54.63
C MET A 798 -25.97 -10.95 -55.86
N THR A 799 -27.18 -10.74 -56.38
CA THR A 799 -27.68 -11.47 -57.56
C THR A 799 -28.19 -10.53 -58.64
N ASN A 800 -27.26 -10.00 -59.45
CA ASN A 800 -27.36 -9.81 -60.91
C ASN A 800 -26.07 -9.13 -61.45
N GLY A 801 -25.27 -9.87 -62.23
CA GLY A 801 -24.40 -9.26 -63.25
C GLY A 801 -25.24 -8.87 -64.48
N ILE A 802 -24.71 -8.57 -65.67
CA ILE A 802 -23.47 -9.01 -66.36
C ILE A 802 -23.18 -7.97 -67.49
N GLU A 803 -21.91 -7.85 -67.96
CA GLU A 803 -21.41 -7.89 -69.38
C GLU A 803 -20.52 -6.65 -69.69
N THR A 804 -19.50 -6.61 -70.58
CA THR A 804 -18.46 -7.56 -71.06
C THR A 804 -17.24 -6.77 -71.61
N SER A 805 -16.16 -7.48 -71.98
CA SER A 805 -15.31 -7.23 -73.18
C SER A 805 -14.24 -6.10 -73.10
N ARG A 806 -12.95 -6.32 -73.43
CA ARG A 806 -12.26 -7.46 -74.10
C ARG A 806 -10.77 -7.60 -73.70
N GLN A 807 -10.21 -8.75 -74.04
CA GLN A 807 -8.86 -9.31 -73.80
C GLN A 807 -7.78 -8.91 -74.86
N PRO A 808 -6.56 -9.50 -74.95
CA PRO A 808 -5.55 -9.95 -73.94
C PRO A 808 -4.08 -9.58 -74.32
N ILE A 809 -3.06 -10.05 -73.57
CA ILE A 809 -1.87 -10.83 -74.05
C ILE A 809 -0.94 -11.22 -72.85
N HIS A 810 -0.27 -12.39 -72.95
CA HIS A 810 0.68 -13.01 -71.99
C HIS A 810 2.10 -13.13 -72.65
N PRO A 811 3.09 -13.89 -72.13
CA PRO A 811 3.91 -13.66 -70.92
C PRO A 811 5.44 -13.77 -71.22
N THR A 812 6.35 -13.52 -70.26
CA THR A 812 7.72 -14.12 -70.27
C THR A 812 8.36 -14.12 -68.86
N SER A 813 9.45 -14.90 -68.71
CA SER A 813 10.05 -15.31 -67.43
C SER A 813 11.58 -15.32 -67.44
N LYS A 814 12.20 -15.41 -66.25
CA LYS A 814 13.58 -15.86 -65.90
C LYS A 814 14.73 -14.83 -65.80
N SER A 815 15.30 -14.78 -64.58
CA SER A 815 16.73 -14.80 -64.13
C SER A 815 17.87 -14.33 -65.04
N PRO A 816 18.97 -13.82 -64.44
CA PRO A 816 20.13 -14.71 -64.26
C PRO A 816 20.91 -14.60 -62.93
N GLU A 817 21.69 -15.63 -62.60
CA GLU A 817 22.88 -15.60 -61.72
C GLU A 817 24.15 -15.67 -62.60
N ILE A 818 25.32 -15.26 -62.07
CA ILE A 818 26.66 -15.86 -62.32
C ILE A 818 27.73 -15.20 -61.41
N CYS A 819 28.82 -15.91 -61.14
CA CYS A 819 29.87 -15.62 -60.15
C CYS A 819 31.28 -15.70 -60.79
N THR A 820 32.28 -14.87 -60.38
CA THR A 820 33.73 -15.20 -60.43
C THR A 820 34.69 -14.24 -59.67
N ARG A 821 35.47 -14.83 -58.74
CA ARG A 821 36.96 -14.75 -58.49
C ARG A 821 37.78 -13.43 -58.35
N ASN A 822 38.41 -13.31 -57.17
CA ASN A 822 39.78 -12.92 -56.73
C ASN A 822 40.82 -12.22 -57.65
N ALA A 823 41.55 -11.22 -57.08
CA ALA A 823 43.03 -11.08 -57.06
C ALA A 823 43.52 -9.96 -56.08
N GLU A 824 44.60 -10.22 -55.31
CA GLU A 824 45.86 -9.46 -54.99
C GLU A 824 45.89 -7.89 -54.97
N GLU A 825 46.75 -7.14 -54.23
CA GLU A 825 47.95 -7.38 -53.37
C GLU A 825 48.31 -6.13 -52.48
N ALA A 826 49.18 -6.29 -51.45
CA ALA A 826 50.25 -5.38 -50.90
C ALA A 826 50.01 -3.84 -50.59
N LEU A 827 50.72 -3.09 -49.71
CA LEU A 827 51.80 -3.30 -48.71
C LEU A 827 51.91 -2.10 -47.69
N ILE A 828 52.78 -2.22 -46.67
CA ILE A 828 53.09 -1.30 -45.52
C ILE A 828 54.62 -0.98 -45.58
N PRO A 829 55.19 0.21 -45.24
CA PRO A 829 55.65 0.61 -43.86
C PRO A 829 55.69 2.16 -43.60
N GLU A 830 56.24 2.78 -42.53
CA GLU A 830 57.26 2.40 -41.52
C GLU A 830 57.26 3.31 -40.23
N ILE A 831 58.13 3.03 -39.24
CA ILE A 831 58.32 3.78 -37.95
C ILE A 831 59.82 4.09 -37.72
N PRO A 832 60.16 5.31 -37.24
CA PRO A 832 61.11 5.50 -36.10
C PRO A 832 60.58 6.53 -35.05
N ASN A 833 61.05 6.69 -33.79
CA ASN A 833 61.92 5.92 -32.87
C ASN A 833 61.67 6.41 -31.39
N ILE A 834 62.45 5.96 -30.38
CA ILE A 834 62.38 6.38 -28.95
C ILE A 834 63.79 6.76 -28.41
N PRO A 835 63.92 7.72 -27.46
CA PRO A 835 64.62 7.42 -26.19
C PRO A 835 63.90 7.92 -24.91
N ARG A 836 64.37 7.46 -23.73
CA ARG A 836 63.80 7.69 -22.38
C ARG A 836 64.56 8.81 -21.57
N PRO A 837 64.61 8.85 -20.22
CA PRO A 837 63.73 9.70 -19.38
C PRO A 837 64.47 10.59 -18.34
N ILE A 838 63.88 11.70 -17.86
CA ILE A 838 64.44 12.49 -16.73
C ILE A 838 63.35 13.06 -15.79
N THR A 839 63.53 12.82 -14.48
CA THR A 839 63.09 13.63 -13.31
C THR A 839 64.38 14.07 -12.57
N PRO A 840 64.44 15.09 -11.65
CA PRO A 840 63.40 15.63 -10.76
C PRO A 840 63.52 17.16 -10.41
N ASN A 841 62.89 17.61 -9.30
CA ASN A 841 63.25 18.78 -8.43
C ASN A 841 63.27 20.22 -9.03
N ASN A 842 62.74 21.31 -8.43
CA ASN A 842 62.90 21.79 -7.06
C ASN A 842 61.98 23.02 -6.71
N THR A 843 61.29 22.98 -5.57
CA THR A 843 61.58 23.78 -4.35
C THR A 843 61.74 25.34 -4.39
N ILE A 844 60.72 26.03 -3.83
CA ILE A 844 60.72 27.18 -2.86
C ILE A 844 61.37 28.55 -3.22
N ILE A 845 60.66 29.66 -2.88
CA ILE A 845 61.10 30.89 -2.16
C ILE A 845 59.86 31.79 -1.94
N LEU A 846 59.30 31.90 -0.71
CA LEU A 846 59.50 33.01 0.27
C LEU A 846 59.11 34.40 -0.29
N GLY A 847 57.94 34.96 0.05
CA GLY A 847 57.74 35.86 1.24
C GLY A 847 57.75 37.35 0.80
N PRO A 848 57.37 38.37 1.62
CA PRO A 848 57.04 38.39 3.05
C PRO A 848 55.67 39.14 3.34
N PRO A 849 55.42 39.99 4.37
CA PRO A 849 54.41 39.63 5.40
C PRO A 849 53.33 40.70 5.80
N LEU A 850 52.34 40.24 6.59
CA LEU A 850 51.60 40.84 7.75
C LEU A 850 51.63 42.38 8.00
N PRO A 851 50.52 43.04 8.47
CA PRO A 851 50.02 42.80 9.85
C PRO A 851 48.52 43.06 10.23
N ILE A 852 48.02 42.16 11.08
CA ILE A 852 47.23 42.26 12.35
C ILE A 852 46.41 43.55 12.76
N THR A 853 45.24 43.30 13.39
CA THR A 853 44.51 44.04 14.48
C THR A 853 43.12 44.69 14.09
N PRO A 854 42.23 45.14 15.05
CA PRO A 854 41.15 44.25 15.55
C PRO A 854 39.74 44.89 15.83
N ARG A 855 38.78 44.06 16.29
CA ARG A 855 37.42 44.40 16.84
C ARG A 855 36.39 44.87 15.76
N LYS A 856 35.05 44.82 15.95
CA LYS A 856 34.17 44.60 17.12
C LYS A 856 33.00 43.64 16.76
N SER A 857 32.37 43.05 17.77
CA SER A 857 31.09 42.31 17.70
C SER A 857 29.87 43.25 17.64
N PRO A 858 28.70 42.74 17.20
CA PRO A 858 27.51 42.86 18.05
C PRO A 858 26.60 41.62 18.15
N HIS A 859 25.98 41.49 19.33
CA HIS A 859 24.68 40.86 19.66
C HIS A 859 24.30 39.45 19.15
N ARG A 860 24.39 38.51 20.10
CA ARG A 860 23.87 37.15 20.07
C ARG A 860 22.39 37.14 20.50
N ILE A 861 21.48 36.66 19.66
CA ILE A 861 20.10 36.36 20.08
C ILE A 861 20.09 34.99 20.76
N ILE A 862 19.48 34.90 21.95
CA ILE A 862 19.45 33.69 22.77
C ILE A 862 18.29 32.80 22.32
N ALA A 863 18.60 31.58 21.87
CA ALA A 863 17.60 30.52 21.72
C ALA A 863 17.26 29.91 23.10
N PRO A 864 16.00 29.52 23.36
CA PRO A 864 15.61 29.02 24.67
C PRO A 864 16.21 27.64 24.98
N HIS A 865 16.96 27.56 26.07
CA HIS A 865 17.44 26.30 26.63
C HIS A 865 16.27 25.40 27.04
N ILE A 866 16.19 24.20 26.46
CA ILE A 866 15.37 23.12 27.00
C ILE A 866 16.17 22.47 28.15
N SER A 867 15.59 22.46 29.35
CA SER A 867 16.20 21.86 30.54
C SER A 867 16.24 20.33 30.45
N PRO A 868 17.41 19.67 30.55
CA PRO A 868 17.47 18.25 30.83
C PRO A 868 17.23 18.00 32.32
N VAL A 869 16.24 17.19 32.65
CA VAL A 869 16.01 16.73 34.04
C VAL A 869 17.18 15.83 34.45
N LYS A 870 18.17 16.41 35.14
CA LYS A 870 19.20 15.65 35.84
C LYS A 870 18.55 14.86 36.99
N ARG A 871 18.53 13.54 36.88
CA ARG A 871 18.59 12.64 38.04
C ARG A 871 19.83 11.76 37.92
N LEU A 872 20.47 11.51 39.05
CA LEU A 872 21.69 10.71 39.15
C LEU A 872 21.45 9.30 38.62
N ILE A 873 22.29 8.86 37.68
CA ILE A 873 22.61 7.45 37.48
C ILE A 873 24.12 7.36 37.26
N SER A 874 24.87 7.14 38.34
CA SER A 874 26.24 6.64 38.31
C SER A 874 26.21 5.16 38.73
N SER A 875 26.99 4.33 38.05
CA SER A 875 27.14 2.88 38.26
C SER A 875 25.84 2.06 38.30
N ILE A 876 25.43 1.54 37.13
CA ILE A 876 24.67 0.28 37.03
C ILE A 876 25.57 -0.71 36.29
N ASP A 877 25.75 -1.90 36.87
CA ASP A 877 26.46 -3.00 36.22
C ASP A 877 25.55 -3.65 35.17
N TRP A 878 25.93 -3.52 33.90
CA TRP A 878 25.17 -4.02 32.76
C TRP A 878 25.08 -5.56 32.70
N THR A 879 25.87 -6.28 33.49
CA THR A 879 25.77 -7.74 33.60
C THR A 879 24.60 -8.20 34.47
N ASN A 880 24.06 -7.31 35.34
CA ASN A 880 23.04 -7.62 36.34
C ASN A 880 21.76 -6.78 36.19
N ILE A 881 21.30 -6.55 34.95
CA ILE A 881 19.87 -6.20 34.78
C ILE A 881 19.08 -7.48 35.08
N ASP A 882 18.64 -7.64 36.33
CA ASP A 882 17.74 -8.74 36.70
C ASP A 882 16.33 -8.44 36.17
N ILE A 883 16.12 -8.88 34.92
CA ILE A 883 14.85 -8.73 34.23
C ILE A 883 13.83 -9.81 34.71
N ARG A 884 14.23 -10.73 35.62
CA ARG A 884 13.42 -11.80 36.18
C ARG A 884 12.89 -11.48 37.58
N ASN A 885 12.01 -10.47 37.71
CA ASN A 885 10.81 -10.53 38.58
C ASN A 885 10.09 -9.17 38.67
N GLN A 886 8.98 -9.02 37.94
CA GLN A 886 7.82 -8.27 38.45
C GLN A 886 6.51 -8.98 38.05
N SER A 887 5.86 -9.57 39.06
CA SER A 887 4.48 -10.08 39.11
C SER A 887 4.01 -11.05 37.99
N THR A 888 4.14 -12.35 38.28
CA THR A 888 3.09 -13.33 37.95
C THR A 888 1.81 -13.00 38.75
N PRO A 889 0.60 -13.03 38.15
CA PRO A 889 -0.63 -12.70 38.86
C PRO A 889 -1.25 -13.95 39.52
N ASN A 890 -0.70 -14.39 40.64
CA ASN A 890 -1.34 -15.33 41.56
C ASN A 890 -1.09 -14.89 43.01
N GLN A 891 -2.05 -15.14 43.91
CA GLN A 891 -2.06 -14.73 45.33
C GLN A 891 -2.40 -13.24 45.67
N VAL A 892 -3.43 -12.66 45.03
CA VAL A 892 -4.21 -11.56 45.67
C VAL A 892 -5.71 -11.84 45.58
N PHE A 893 -6.16 -12.95 46.17
CA PHE A 893 -7.57 -13.38 46.15
C PHE A 893 -8.22 -13.61 47.53
N SER A 894 -7.46 -13.52 48.63
CA SER A 894 -7.94 -13.89 49.98
C SER A 894 -8.28 -12.72 50.91
N LYS A 895 -7.94 -11.47 50.58
CA LYS A 895 -8.17 -10.29 51.46
C LYS A 895 -9.33 -9.36 51.08
N ARG A 896 -10.11 -9.65 50.02
CA ARG A 896 -11.24 -8.80 49.58
C ARG A 896 -12.63 -9.37 49.88
N LEU A 897 -12.71 -10.43 50.70
CA LEU A 897 -13.95 -11.17 51.00
C LEU A 897 -14.65 -10.79 52.33
N LYS A 898 -14.19 -9.75 53.05
CA LYS A 898 -14.78 -9.29 54.32
C LYS A 898 -15.29 -7.83 54.31
N LEU A 899 -15.62 -7.27 53.15
CA LEU A 899 -16.14 -5.89 53.02
C LEU A 899 -17.40 -5.76 52.13
N ASN A 900 -18.00 -6.87 51.71
CA ASN A 900 -19.16 -6.88 50.78
C ASN A 900 -20.53 -7.13 51.44
N GLU A 901 -20.64 -7.16 52.77
CA GLU A 901 -21.91 -7.42 53.47
C GLU A 901 -22.66 -6.17 53.98
N ILE A 902 -22.06 -4.97 53.91
CA ILE A 902 -22.69 -3.73 54.41
C ILE A 902 -23.31 -2.87 53.28
N ALA A 903 -23.12 -3.23 52.01
CA ALA A 903 -23.61 -2.48 50.84
C ALA A 903 -24.90 -3.05 50.19
N LYS A 904 -25.76 -3.73 50.98
CA LYS A 904 -27.01 -4.36 50.50
C LYS A 904 -28.32 -3.73 51.00
N GLU A 905 -28.29 -2.49 51.49
CA GLU A 905 -29.51 -1.72 51.77
C GLU A 905 -29.42 -0.26 51.29
N LYS A 906 -29.82 -0.04 50.02
CA LYS A 906 -30.48 1.18 49.46
C LYS A 906 -30.55 1.10 47.94
N VAL A 907 -31.38 0.19 47.43
CA VAL A 907 -31.82 0.20 46.02
C VAL A 907 -33.34 0.30 45.98
N LYS A 908 -33.87 1.53 45.90
CA LYS A 908 -35.24 1.82 45.48
C LYS A 908 -35.32 3.22 44.88
N LYS A 909 -35.98 3.32 43.73
CA LYS A 909 -36.31 4.53 42.94
C LYS A 909 -35.13 5.30 42.32
N ASN A 910 -34.85 4.98 41.06
CA ASN A 910 -35.00 5.96 39.97
C ASN A 910 -35.29 5.24 38.64
N GLN A 911 -36.40 5.58 38.00
CA GLN A 911 -36.83 4.95 36.75
C GLN A 911 -36.10 5.58 35.55
N ILE A 912 -35.38 4.76 34.78
CA ILE A 912 -34.75 5.20 33.53
C ILE A 912 -35.81 5.18 32.42
N ILE A 913 -36.21 6.36 31.96
CA ILE A 913 -37.14 6.53 30.84
C ILE A 913 -36.42 6.13 29.53
N LYS A 914 -36.97 5.14 28.82
CA LYS A 914 -36.48 4.77 27.48
C LYS A 914 -36.84 5.86 26.46
N PRO A 915 -35.94 6.26 25.54
CA PRO A 915 -36.24 7.28 24.54
C PRO A 915 -37.31 6.82 23.54
N LEU A 916 -38.33 7.65 23.33
CA LEU A 916 -39.40 7.41 22.36
C LEU A 916 -38.86 7.40 20.91
N SER A 917 -39.41 6.50 20.10
CA SER A 917 -39.06 6.33 18.68
C SER A 917 -39.41 7.56 17.83
N LEU A 918 -38.74 7.71 16.69
CA LEU A 918 -38.94 8.83 15.77
C LEU A 918 -40.41 9.00 15.33
N ARG A 919 -41.10 7.88 15.07
CA ARG A 919 -42.53 7.84 14.71
C ARG A 919 -43.43 8.36 15.83
N SER A 920 -43.09 8.11 17.09
CA SER A 920 -43.81 8.64 18.26
C SER A 920 -43.54 10.13 18.49
N ARG A 921 -42.32 10.60 18.20
CA ARG A 921 -41.96 12.04 18.28
C ARG A 921 -42.73 12.86 17.23
N LEU A 922 -42.82 12.37 15.99
CA LEU A 922 -43.60 13.03 14.92
C LEU A 922 -45.10 13.12 15.24
N LYS A 923 -45.67 12.09 15.89
CA LYS A 923 -47.07 12.09 16.36
C LYS A 923 -47.34 13.06 17.53
N LEU A 924 -46.28 13.48 18.24
CA LEU A 924 -46.32 14.49 19.30
C LEU A 924 -46.18 15.91 18.73
N ILE A 925 -45.40 16.10 17.66
CA ILE A 925 -45.25 17.38 16.96
C ILE A 925 -46.57 17.77 16.26
N SER A 926 -47.20 16.81 15.56
CA SER A 926 -48.54 17.00 14.94
C SER A 926 -49.69 17.24 15.92
N ARG A 927 -49.47 17.08 17.24
CA ARG A 927 -50.42 17.48 18.30
C ARG A 927 -50.06 18.80 19.00
N ARG A 928 -48.87 19.37 18.73
CA ARG A 928 -48.43 20.66 19.28
C ARG A 928 -48.61 21.83 18.30
N ILE A 929 -48.64 21.55 17.00
CA ILE A 929 -49.00 22.54 15.98
C ILE A 929 -50.52 22.48 15.81
N GLY A 930 -51.23 23.33 16.55
CA GLY A 930 -52.68 23.45 16.48
C GLY A 930 -53.12 24.18 15.22
N LEU A 931 -53.07 23.52 14.06
CA LEU A 931 -53.78 23.94 12.86
C LEU A 931 -55.16 23.26 12.85
N LYS A 932 -56.20 24.04 13.15
CA LYS A 932 -57.57 23.77 12.70
C LYS A 932 -57.72 24.38 11.30
N SER A 933 -58.59 23.75 10.49
CA SER A 933 -58.80 23.93 9.04
C SER A 933 -57.53 23.70 8.22
#